data_AF-A0A2D6DXB2-F1
#
_entry.id   AF-A0A2D6DXB2-F1
#
_cell.length_a   1.000
_cell.length_b   1.000
_cell.length_c   1.000
_cell.angle_alpha   90.00
_cell.angle_beta   90.00
_cell.angle_gamma   90.00
#
_symmetry.space_group_name_H-M   'P 1'
#
loop_
_entity.id
_entity.type
_entity.pdbx_description
1 polymer ?
#
loop_
_entity_poly.entity_id
_entity_poly.type
_entity_poly.pdbx_seq_one_letter_code
_entity_poly.pdbx_strand_id
1 'polypeptide(L)'
;DGDGLLDGVETGTGTFVNASDTGTDPLDNDSDDDLFFDGQEIDRGFDPNDAASNPEVNLSNHLPERVLYRRTDNLPAADFTGALPENVDQSIPFGVLDDPSSLILEGIDVDREPGGLGTDLTGDNHDIAYVFQFYDADGIFSFTENYDDRVKVVATPIAGATNLNATGPSSEHTDTAWNVRTFANFNFDEGGWFNVDIWLTEDGGGAQSAADIGFGYYNDTSFNVGDFGGIGYTSTFGISSGLPAEFDTDPFGLSWGAYIDTFDPDEDSDGDSIPDGYEIQFFPGDLTQLGPGDFDSDGVADPEEYLDGTDPTDPDADNDGSNDGAEKAAGTDPANPDSDSDGLLDGVESGTGIFVSATDTGTDPLDNDTDGDNAADGFEVESNTDPNDANSTPGIQIIQPSFVPINELGPGAYGPDFTQTGLNYQENKYGGGTILNGQSQANYNIHVSGNPAPTRSVDAIVPWASHGNGGNFSTRNSPFVDGGGDNFTVRYNGYLDMSTYSPGQYTIHIVSDDTNYFIIDTADGTVIADDPDCCAERTQSFTISTPGIFPFDNVFGEQGGGEWTDVAISGPGIPGIVALGDTENGSPPVYPIAANPEDSDGDDLPDAWETSWTSIDNLSQLSGDGDFDNDGSTDGEELTARTDPTNPDTDDDGLPDGVETGTGTFVNATDTGTGALNPDTDGDGLSDGVETNSGTFIDVTDTGTNPLSVDSDGDLCPDGVELARGSDPNEASGLGASSGAYLQNFDGFPNGTTDLCDGSAIGSNNGPASIQDGQLRLTESGLGSTHASFRTPALGGSAASWTMTFDYTVTAGGDPADGFSVSYGAIPPLTNPTGTNTNAANGSGEEGWGADIPWVSVEFDTYDNGAGEGGLNVATNNTAHPDLFFLQGRPVPNGGSLSGTATISWDGDAGTLSAYLTGLANPIEIVDLEIPNFTADDSYIWAFSARTGGATETVLIDNLSITTTSPDIHNFSVSSEDGGDTLNFEWNSYASEVYTVVSSTDPEGDGLPETWTPVPGLENLTATVPLNTHSIPSPGDPLRIFHLLAGPVPALFEDDFESGAEGWTTLVNDPSGNTAWELGSPVGSTGPLEGADGSLNAWSTNLGDYGTDSDISLRSPSIDLSGIPGAELSFKAFRDADGFADVASVRFLRAADQVQLGTAVDVDMTIFDTDWSTIEVPVDPAALGEVILIEFNFASDSSPDAFSGLSIDDVSVSAN
;
A
#
# COMPACT_ATOMS: atom_id res chain seq x y z
N ASP A 1 -44.20 15.98 -72.21
CA ASP A 1 -43.73 16.87 -71.09
C ASP A 1 -42.20 16.96 -70.97
N GLY A 2 -41.40 16.03 -71.50
CA GLY A 2 -39.93 16.08 -71.43
C GLY A 2 -39.29 14.89 -70.70
N ASP A 3 -40.12 13.94 -70.28
CA ASP A 3 -39.85 12.64 -69.68
C ASP A 3 -39.05 11.65 -70.57
N GLY A 4 -39.13 11.81 -71.90
CA GLY A 4 -38.47 10.94 -72.88
C GLY A 4 -39.41 10.08 -73.73
N LEU A 5 -40.73 10.09 -73.46
CA LEU A 5 -41.74 9.44 -74.29
C LEU A 5 -42.23 10.37 -75.42
N LEU A 6 -43.01 9.79 -76.35
CA LEU A 6 -43.66 10.54 -77.41
C LEU A 6 -45.14 10.66 -77.05
N ASP A 7 -45.75 11.84 -77.22
CA ASP A 7 -47.17 12.08 -76.87
C ASP A 7 -48.17 11.09 -77.50
N GLY A 8 -47.76 10.37 -78.55
CA GLY A 8 -48.59 9.35 -79.21
C GLY A 8 -48.57 7.96 -78.56
N VAL A 9 -47.66 7.69 -77.63
CA VAL A 9 -47.62 6.46 -76.82
C VAL A 9 -48.26 6.67 -75.43
N GLU A 10 -48.39 7.91 -74.99
CA GLU A 10 -48.94 8.34 -73.71
C GLU A 10 -50.45 8.60 -73.88
N THR A 11 -51.27 7.63 -73.49
CA THR A 11 -52.71 7.65 -73.82
C THR A 11 -53.58 8.33 -72.78
N GLY A 12 -53.02 8.72 -71.62
CA GLY A 12 -53.73 9.32 -70.48
C GLY A 12 -54.82 8.41 -69.92
N THR A 13 -54.61 7.10 -69.99
CA THR A 13 -55.58 6.09 -69.52
C THR A 13 -55.32 5.62 -68.10
N GLY A 14 -54.13 5.92 -67.54
CA GLY A 14 -53.70 5.49 -66.20
C GLY A 14 -53.49 3.98 -66.09
N THR A 15 -53.18 3.29 -67.20
CA THR A 15 -52.94 1.84 -67.19
C THR A 15 -51.92 1.46 -68.24
N PHE A 16 -50.79 0.91 -67.81
CA PHE A 16 -49.74 0.47 -68.71
C PHE A 16 -50.12 -0.80 -69.47
N VAL A 17 -49.96 -0.75 -70.81
CA VAL A 17 -50.22 -1.89 -71.69
C VAL A 17 -48.92 -2.41 -72.30
N ASN A 18 -48.04 -1.51 -72.75
CA ASN A 18 -46.67 -1.77 -73.21
C ASN A 18 -46.00 -0.43 -73.62
N ALA A 19 -44.72 -0.45 -74.00
CA ALA A 19 -43.97 0.74 -74.45
C ALA A 19 -44.51 1.49 -75.69
N SER A 20 -45.57 0.99 -76.35
CA SER A 20 -46.27 1.72 -77.43
C SER A 20 -47.68 2.20 -77.05
N ASP A 21 -48.09 1.95 -75.81
CA ASP A 21 -49.30 2.44 -75.13
C ASP A 21 -49.03 2.39 -73.61
N THR A 22 -48.39 3.45 -73.11
CA THR A 22 -47.85 3.53 -71.75
C THR A 22 -48.90 3.86 -70.71
N GLY A 23 -50.07 4.36 -71.13
CA GLY A 23 -51.13 4.76 -70.22
C GLY A 23 -50.92 6.10 -69.51
N THR A 24 -49.70 6.63 -69.50
CA THR A 24 -49.27 7.88 -68.86
C THR A 24 -49.89 9.14 -69.47
N ASP A 25 -49.91 10.26 -68.73
CA ASP A 25 -50.47 11.54 -69.21
C ASP A 25 -49.41 12.33 -70.01
N PRO A 26 -49.61 12.62 -71.32
CA PRO A 26 -48.62 13.31 -72.17
C PRO A 26 -48.27 14.76 -71.76
N LEU A 27 -48.87 15.26 -70.69
CA LEU A 27 -48.59 16.57 -70.09
C LEU A 27 -47.92 16.48 -68.72
N ASP A 28 -47.74 15.28 -68.18
CA ASP A 28 -47.17 15.00 -66.88
C ASP A 28 -45.95 14.10 -67.04
N ASN A 29 -44.77 14.54 -66.59
CA ASN A 29 -43.54 13.82 -66.85
C ASN A 29 -43.24 12.70 -65.84
N ASP A 30 -44.09 12.52 -64.84
CA ASP A 30 -44.02 11.54 -63.75
C ASP A 30 -45.46 11.21 -63.34
N SER A 31 -46.06 10.21 -63.98
CA SER A 31 -47.50 9.96 -63.94
C SER A 31 -47.99 9.29 -62.64
N ASP A 32 -47.09 8.73 -61.83
CA ASP A 32 -47.41 8.13 -60.53
C ASP A 32 -46.71 8.80 -59.34
N ASP A 33 -46.05 9.94 -59.57
CA ASP A 33 -45.42 10.83 -58.59
C ASP A 33 -44.34 10.12 -57.74
N ASP A 34 -43.60 9.18 -58.34
CA ASP A 34 -42.51 8.42 -57.67
C ASP A 34 -41.13 9.08 -57.80
N LEU A 35 -41.07 10.27 -58.42
CA LEU A 35 -39.91 11.10 -58.71
C LEU A 35 -39.03 10.60 -59.87
N PHE A 36 -39.39 9.51 -60.56
CA PHE A 36 -38.79 9.11 -61.83
C PHE A 36 -39.67 9.54 -63.01
N PHE A 37 -39.01 9.86 -64.13
CA PHE A 37 -39.77 10.20 -65.33
C PHE A 37 -40.28 8.95 -66.03
N ASP A 38 -41.52 8.99 -66.53
CA ASP A 38 -42.20 7.88 -67.20
C ASP A 38 -41.33 7.18 -68.27
N GLY A 39 -40.59 7.97 -69.05
CA GLY A 39 -39.66 7.46 -70.06
C GLY A 39 -38.47 6.67 -69.52
N GLN A 40 -37.96 7.02 -68.33
CA GLN A 40 -36.85 6.30 -67.68
C GLN A 40 -37.28 4.94 -67.14
N GLU A 41 -38.49 4.87 -66.58
CA GLU A 41 -39.04 3.61 -66.06
C GLU A 41 -39.31 2.62 -67.18
N ILE A 42 -39.85 3.08 -68.32
CA ILE A 42 -40.02 2.26 -69.52
C ILE A 42 -38.68 1.72 -70.05
N ASP A 43 -37.63 2.54 -70.06
CA ASP A 43 -36.29 2.11 -70.46
C ASP A 43 -35.67 1.08 -69.49
N ARG A 44 -36.08 1.11 -68.22
CA ARG A 44 -35.68 0.14 -67.18
C ARG A 44 -36.60 -1.08 -67.09
N GLY A 45 -37.77 -1.04 -67.75
CA GLY A 45 -38.73 -2.13 -67.85
C GLY A 45 -39.78 -2.18 -66.73
N PHE A 46 -40.00 -1.04 -66.06
CA PHE A 46 -41.00 -0.85 -65.00
C PHE A 46 -42.30 -0.25 -65.57
N ASP A 47 -43.35 -0.20 -64.74
CA ASP A 47 -44.69 0.27 -65.09
C ASP A 47 -44.87 1.71 -64.56
N PRO A 48 -44.86 2.74 -65.43
CA PRO A 48 -44.85 4.16 -65.04
C PRO A 48 -46.22 4.71 -64.59
N ASN A 49 -47.13 3.84 -64.16
CA ASN A 49 -48.39 4.25 -63.52
C ASN A 49 -48.59 3.48 -62.21
N ASP A 50 -47.54 2.84 -61.71
CA ASP A 50 -47.49 2.05 -60.50
C ASP A 50 -46.14 2.30 -59.81
N ALA A 51 -46.12 3.27 -58.89
CA ALA A 51 -44.95 3.66 -58.10
C ALA A 51 -44.29 2.47 -57.35
N ALA A 52 -45.01 1.37 -57.11
CA ALA A 52 -44.46 0.17 -56.48
C ALA A 52 -43.73 -0.77 -57.46
N SER A 53 -43.80 -0.49 -58.77
CA SER A 53 -43.21 -1.32 -59.82
C SER A 53 -41.69 -1.16 -59.92
N ASN A 54 -41.16 -0.05 -59.39
CA ASN A 54 -39.74 0.22 -59.20
C ASN A 54 -39.32 -0.08 -57.74
N PRO A 55 -38.70 -1.24 -57.45
CA PRO A 55 -38.42 -1.66 -56.08
C PRO A 55 -37.14 -1.07 -55.46
N GLU A 56 -36.43 -0.18 -56.17
CA GLU A 56 -35.29 0.55 -55.62
C GLU A 56 -35.71 2.00 -55.33
N VAL A 57 -35.48 2.44 -54.09
CA VAL A 57 -35.77 3.76 -53.50
C VAL A 57 -37.12 3.85 -52.74
N ASN A 58 -37.27 2.96 -51.75
CA ASN A 58 -37.97 3.33 -50.53
C ASN A 58 -36.96 4.04 -49.60
N LEU A 59 -36.84 5.36 -49.73
CA LEU A 59 -35.97 6.21 -48.90
C LEU A 59 -36.56 6.52 -47.50
N SER A 60 -37.68 5.90 -47.13
CA SER A 60 -38.29 6.07 -45.81
C SER A 60 -37.62 5.28 -44.67
N ASN A 61 -36.44 4.70 -44.90
CA ASN A 61 -35.61 4.05 -43.87
C ASN A 61 -34.24 4.72 -43.70
N HIS A 62 -34.18 6.05 -43.72
CA HIS A 62 -33.03 6.81 -43.20
C HIS A 62 -33.46 7.50 -41.90
N LEU A 63 -33.00 6.97 -40.77
CA LEU A 63 -32.87 7.74 -39.52
C LEU A 63 -31.40 7.65 -39.06
N PRO A 64 -30.46 8.39 -39.68
CA PRO A 64 -29.08 8.50 -39.19
C PRO A 64 -28.96 9.59 -38.10
N GLU A 65 -29.90 9.60 -37.14
CA GLU A 65 -30.07 10.72 -36.19
C GLU A 65 -29.73 10.33 -34.74
N ARG A 66 -29.15 9.14 -34.52
CA ARG A 66 -29.05 8.54 -33.19
C ARG A 66 -27.65 7.99 -32.95
N VAL A 67 -26.93 8.54 -31.99
CA VAL A 67 -25.66 7.97 -31.51
C VAL A 67 -26.00 6.84 -30.54
N LEU A 68 -25.44 5.64 -30.77
CA LEU A 68 -25.61 4.52 -29.87
C LEU A 68 -24.51 4.56 -28.80
N TYR A 69 -24.92 4.64 -27.54
CA TYR A 69 -24.01 4.82 -26.41
C TYR A 69 -24.33 3.83 -25.28
N ARG A 70 -23.30 3.48 -24.48
CA ARG A 70 -23.42 2.78 -23.20
C ARG A 70 -22.30 3.21 -22.24
N ARG A 71 -22.64 3.46 -20.97
CA ARG A 71 -21.66 3.61 -19.85
C ARG A 71 -20.94 2.27 -19.63
N THR A 72 -19.61 2.27 -19.57
CA THR A 72 -18.84 1.07 -19.23
C THR A 72 -18.25 1.20 -17.84
N ASP A 73 -18.54 0.23 -16.99
CA ASP A 73 -17.91 0.08 -15.69
C ASP A 73 -16.56 -0.65 -15.85
N ASN A 74 -15.49 -0.08 -15.31
CA ASN A 74 -14.17 -0.72 -15.18
C ASN A 74 -13.50 -1.16 -16.48
N LEU A 75 -13.29 -0.26 -17.45
CA LEU A 75 -12.23 -0.53 -18.44
C LEU A 75 -10.89 -0.46 -17.69
N PRO A 76 -10.02 -1.50 -17.74
CA PRO A 76 -8.74 -1.42 -17.05
C PRO A 76 -7.94 -0.24 -17.63
N ALA A 77 -7.66 0.76 -16.79
CA ALA A 77 -7.05 2.06 -17.14
C ALA A 77 -5.66 1.99 -17.85
N ALA A 78 -5.20 0.80 -18.20
CA ALA A 78 -3.89 0.52 -18.77
C ALA A 78 -3.90 -0.20 -20.13
N ASP A 79 -5.05 -0.56 -20.73
CA ASP A 79 -5.01 -1.37 -21.97
C ASP A 79 -6.04 -0.98 -23.06
N PHE A 80 -5.70 0.05 -23.84
CA PHE A 80 -6.37 0.36 -25.12
C PHE A 80 -6.17 -0.74 -26.21
N THR A 81 -5.61 -1.92 -25.90
CA THR A 81 -5.37 -3.01 -26.87
C THR A 81 -6.41 -4.14 -26.86
N GLY A 82 -7.44 -4.03 -26.01
CA GLY A 82 -8.54 -5.00 -25.86
C GLY A 82 -9.53 -5.04 -27.04
N ALA A 83 -10.30 -6.13 -27.13
CA ALA A 83 -11.44 -6.23 -28.05
C ALA A 83 -12.55 -5.26 -27.62
N LEU A 84 -13.42 -4.86 -28.56
CA LEU A 84 -14.64 -4.11 -28.26
C LEU A 84 -15.39 -4.79 -27.09
N PRO A 85 -15.92 -4.01 -26.13
CA PRO A 85 -16.85 -4.54 -25.13
C PRO A 85 -17.95 -5.39 -25.80
N GLU A 86 -18.36 -6.52 -25.19
CA GLU A 86 -19.25 -7.53 -25.81
C GLU A 86 -20.68 -7.04 -26.11
N ASN A 87 -20.98 -5.78 -25.79
CA ASN A 87 -22.28 -5.14 -25.65
C ASN A 87 -22.48 -3.90 -26.56
N VAL A 88 -21.66 -3.76 -27.60
CA VAL A 88 -21.92 -2.84 -28.72
C VAL A 88 -22.88 -3.54 -29.68
N ASP A 89 -23.94 -2.86 -30.16
CA ASP A 89 -24.91 -3.43 -31.13
C ASP A 89 -24.18 -3.90 -32.40
N GLN A 90 -23.95 -5.21 -32.47
CA GLN A 90 -23.39 -5.91 -33.62
C GLN A 90 -24.43 -6.85 -34.25
N SER A 91 -25.72 -6.64 -33.96
CA SER A 91 -26.80 -7.54 -34.33
C SER A 91 -27.76 -6.87 -35.33
N ILE A 92 -28.42 -7.68 -36.18
CA ILE A 92 -29.22 -7.15 -37.29
C ILE A 92 -30.70 -7.11 -36.86
N PRO A 93 -31.41 -5.97 -36.96
CA PRO A 93 -31.03 -4.74 -37.64
C PRO A 93 -30.27 -3.75 -36.76
N PHE A 94 -29.09 -3.33 -37.23
CA PHE A 94 -28.23 -2.35 -36.57
C PHE A 94 -28.96 -1.01 -36.37
N GLY A 95 -28.78 -0.38 -35.21
CA GLY A 95 -29.41 0.90 -34.86
C GLY A 95 -30.78 0.76 -34.19
N VAL A 96 -31.10 -0.43 -33.68
CA VAL A 96 -32.27 -0.69 -32.84
C VAL A 96 -31.75 -1.16 -31.48
N LEU A 97 -32.33 -0.65 -30.40
CA LEU A 97 -32.03 -1.12 -29.04
C LEU A 97 -32.37 -2.62 -28.94
N ASP A 98 -31.36 -3.48 -29.00
CA ASP A 98 -31.49 -4.93 -28.89
C ASP A 98 -30.77 -5.52 -27.67
N ASP A 99 -29.90 -4.72 -27.04
CA ASP A 99 -29.41 -4.89 -25.67
C ASP A 99 -30.14 -3.87 -24.74
N PRO A 100 -30.78 -4.31 -23.65
CA PRO A 100 -31.51 -3.44 -22.71
C PRO A 100 -30.64 -2.38 -22.01
N SER A 101 -29.32 -2.44 -22.15
CA SER A 101 -28.36 -1.52 -21.54
C SER A 101 -27.79 -0.47 -22.49
N SER A 102 -28.16 -0.50 -23.78
CA SER A 102 -27.82 0.54 -24.74
C SER A 102 -28.84 1.69 -24.67
N LEU A 103 -28.38 2.92 -24.94
CA LEU A 103 -29.23 4.10 -25.03
C LEU A 103 -29.03 4.79 -26.38
N ILE A 104 -30.09 5.46 -26.83
CA ILE A 104 -30.09 6.32 -28.00
C ILE A 104 -29.99 7.77 -27.51
N LEU A 105 -28.99 8.52 -27.98
CA LEU A 105 -28.79 9.92 -27.60
C LEU A 105 -28.99 10.85 -28.80
N GLU A 106 -29.63 12.01 -28.56
CA GLU A 106 -29.88 13.07 -29.54
C GLU A 106 -28.75 14.13 -29.58
N GLY A 107 -27.81 14.06 -28.62
CA GLY A 107 -26.59 14.88 -28.56
C GLY A 107 -25.64 14.35 -27.48
N ILE A 108 -24.34 14.64 -27.61
CA ILE A 108 -23.31 14.35 -26.59
C ILE A 108 -22.80 15.69 -26.08
N ASP A 109 -23.05 15.99 -24.82
CA ASP A 109 -22.46 17.12 -24.08
C ASP A 109 -21.50 16.52 -23.05
N VAL A 110 -20.18 16.68 -23.23
CA VAL A 110 -19.19 15.97 -22.41
C VAL A 110 -18.75 16.75 -21.17
N ASP A 111 -19.17 18.01 -20.98
CA ASP A 111 -18.81 18.77 -19.76
C ASP A 111 -19.62 20.08 -19.63
N ARG A 112 -20.93 20.00 -19.36
CA ARG A 112 -21.76 21.17 -19.08
C ARG A 112 -22.50 21.06 -17.75
N GLU A 113 -21.90 21.63 -16.71
CA GLU A 113 -22.60 21.86 -15.44
C GLU A 113 -23.67 22.98 -15.57
N PRO A 114 -24.81 22.84 -14.89
CA PRO A 114 -26.07 22.32 -15.42
C PRO A 114 -26.85 23.37 -16.23
N GLY A 115 -27.50 22.92 -17.32
CA GLY A 115 -28.49 23.74 -18.03
C GLY A 115 -28.74 23.36 -19.49
N GLY A 116 -29.29 22.17 -19.72
CA GLY A 116 -30.00 21.82 -20.95
C GLY A 116 -29.70 20.43 -21.50
N LEU A 117 -30.75 19.63 -21.69
CA LEU A 117 -30.95 18.44 -22.56
C LEU A 117 -29.71 17.68 -23.11
N GLY A 118 -28.73 17.40 -22.27
CA GLY A 118 -27.56 16.54 -22.57
C GLY A 118 -27.20 15.70 -21.35
N THR A 119 -26.55 14.54 -21.57
CA THR A 119 -26.17 13.60 -20.51
C THR A 119 -25.26 14.26 -19.48
N ASP A 120 -25.75 14.40 -18.24
CA ASP A 120 -24.99 14.90 -17.10
C ASP A 120 -23.97 13.83 -16.64
N LEU A 121 -22.68 14.20 -16.63
CA LEU A 121 -21.56 13.36 -16.21
C LEU A 121 -20.92 13.85 -14.89
N THR A 122 -21.64 14.67 -14.10
CA THR A 122 -21.10 15.20 -12.86
C THR A 122 -20.79 14.10 -11.83
N GLY A 123 -19.54 14.08 -11.36
CA GLY A 123 -19.16 13.37 -10.13
C GLY A 123 -18.85 11.88 -10.28
N ASP A 124 -18.52 11.37 -11.47
CA ASP A 124 -18.25 9.95 -11.65
C ASP A 124 -16.94 9.67 -12.46
N ASN A 125 -16.16 8.66 -12.04
CA ASN A 125 -14.86 8.28 -12.64
C ASN A 125 -15.03 7.29 -13.83
N HIS A 126 -16.09 7.40 -14.63
CA HIS A 126 -16.43 6.35 -15.59
C HIS A 126 -15.74 6.53 -16.95
N ASP A 127 -15.18 5.44 -17.48
CA ASP A 127 -14.73 5.37 -18.86
C ASP A 127 -15.92 5.33 -19.83
N ILE A 128 -15.83 6.09 -20.92
CA ILE A 128 -16.89 6.22 -21.93
C ILE A 128 -16.46 5.56 -23.24
N ALA A 129 -17.34 4.73 -23.81
CA ALA A 129 -17.19 4.22 -25.17
C ALA A 129 -18.43 4.53 -26.03
N TYR A 130 -18.22 4.99 -27.26
CA TYR A 130 -19.32 5.25 -28.21
C TYR A 130 -18.93 4.85 -29.63
N VAL A 131 -19.96 4.49 -30.41
CA VAL A 131 -19.83 4.08 -31.80
C VAL A 131 -20.83 4.86 -32.64
N PHE A 132 -20.36 5.39 -33.78
CA PHE A 132 -21.24 6.00 -34.75
C PHE A 132 -20.74 5.72 -36.17
N GLN A 133 -21.62 5.96 -37.14
CA GLN A 133 -21.35 5.75 -38.56
C GLN A 133 -21.64 7.01 -39.34
N PHE A 134 -20.81 7.26 -40.34
CA PHE A 134 -21.04 8.34 -41.29
C PHE A 134 -20.56 7.95 -42.68
N TYR A 135 -21.00 8.70 -43.67
CA TYR A 135 -20.52 8.58 -45.04
C TYR A 135 -19.62 9.76 -45.37
N ASP A 136 -18.48 9.48 -46.00
CA ASP A 136 -17.59 10.51 -46.51
C ASP A 136 -17.14 10.15 -47.93
N ALA A 137 -17.41 11.05 -48.87
CA ALA A 137 -17.30 10.80 -50.30
C ALA A 137 -15.85 10.81 -50.83
N ASP A 138 -14.92 11.51 -50.16
CA ASP A 138 -13.50 11.53 -50.53
C ASP A 138 -12.63 10.66 -49.59
N GLY A 139 -13.20 10.22 -48.47
CA GLY A 139 -12.58 9.34 -47.50
C GLY A 139 -11.53 10.03 -46.64
N ILE A 140 -11.47 11.36 -46.63
CA ILE A 140 -10.57 12.17 -45.80
C ILE A 140 -11.38 12.93 -44.75
N PHE A 141 -11.21 12.55 -43.49
CA PHE A 141 -11.78 13.30 -42.36
C PHE A 141 -10.78 13.43 -41.23
N SER A 142 -11.01 14.42 -40.36
CA SER A 142 -10.11 14.75 -39.26
C SER A 142 -10.88 14.83 -37.94
N PHE A 143 -10.25 14.44 -36.84
CA PHE A 143 -10.84 14.40 -35.49
C PHE A 143 -9.92 15.07 -34.47
N THR A 144 -10.51 15.72 -33.45
CA THR A 144 -9.83 16.16 -32.23
C THR A 144 -10.60 15.72 -30.98
N GLU A 145 -9.87 15.39 -29.93
CA GLU A 145 -10.38 15.03 -28.60
C GLU A 145 -10.66 16.24 -27.70
N ASN A 146 -11.22 15.99 -26.51
CA ASN A 146 -11.30 16.95 -25.42
C ASN A 146 -9.93 17.20 -24.75
N TYR A 147 -9.80 18.22 -23.91
CA TYR A 147 -8.47 18.73 -23.51
C TYR A 147 -7.79 17.90 -22.41
N ASP A 148 -8.57 17.32 -21.51
CA ASP A 148 -8.14 16.72 -20.25
C ASP A 148 -8.08 15.20 -20.28
N ASP A 149 -8.93 14.52 -21.04
CA ASP A 149 -9.02 13.05 -21.06
C ASP A 149 -7.99 12.34 -21.95
N ARG A 150 -7.88 11.01 -21.75
CA ARG A 150 -7.20 10.11 -22.70
C ARG A 150 -8.20 9.56 -23.71
N VAL A 151 -7.95 9.77 -25.01
CA VAL A 151 -8.78 9.18 -26.07
C VAL A 151 -8.08 8.03 -26.81
N LYS A 152 -8.88 7.07 -27.27
CA LYS A 152 -8.57 6.27 -28.45
C LYS A 152 -9.70 6.37 -29.47
N VAL A 153 -9.35 6.55 -30.74
CA VAL A 153 -10.30 6.58 -31.85
C VAL A 153 -9.86 5.58 -32.92
N VAL A 154 -10.77 4.70 -33.33
CA VAL A 154 -10.55 3.74 -34.40
C VAL A 154 -11.60 3.94 -35.48
N ALA A 155 -11.16 4.22 -36.70
CA ALA A 155 -12.01 4.36 -37.87
C ALA A 155 -11.85 3.19 -38.83
N THR A 156 -12.95 2.58 -39.23
CA THR A 156 -12.98 1.40 -40.12
C THR A 156 -13.89 1.65 -41.32
N PRO A 157 -13.39 1.54 -42.57
CA PRO A 157 -14.25 1.58 -43.76
C PRO A 157 -15.17 0.35 -43.80
N ILE A 158 -16.47 0.57 -43.98
CA ILE A 158 -17.51 -0.47 -44.00
C ILE A 158 -18.29 -0.46 -45.32
N ALA A 159 -19.09 -1.50 -45.56
CA ALA A 159 -19.79 -1.71 -46.83
C ALA A 159 -21.03 -0.83 -46.99
N GLY A 160 -21.59 -0.30 -45.90
CA GLY A 160 -22.74 0.61 -45.89
C GLY A 160 -23.26 0.85 -44.48
N ALA A 161 -24.14 1.86 -44.31
CA ALA A 161 -24.77 2.21 -43.01
C ALA A 161 -25.52 1.06 -42.31
N THR A 162 -25.89 0.01 -43.05
CA THR A 162 -26.58 -1.18 -42.51
C THR A 162 -25.74 -2.45 -42.67
N ASN A 163 -24.49 -2.30 -43.13
CA ASN A 163 -23.60 -3.40 -43.44
C ASN A 163 -22.19 -3.06 -42.95
N LEU A 164 -21.94 -3.39 -41.68
CA LEU A 164 -20.71 -3.10 -40.95
C LEU A 164 -19.51 -3.95 -41.37
N ASN A 165 -19.66 -4.78 -42.43
CA ASN A 165 -18.54 -5.55 -42.92
C ASN A 165 -17.44 -4.62 -43.42
N ALA A 166 -16.27 -4.74 -42.81
CA ALA A 166 -15.10 -3.96 -43.17
C ALA A 166 -14.76 -4.15 -44.67
N THR A 167 -14.66 -3.03 -45.39
CA THR A 167 -14.25 -3.00 -46.80
C THR A 167 -12.75 -2.72 -46.95
N GLY A 168 -12.10 -2.26 -45.88
CA GLY A 168 -10.68 -1.95 -45.83
C GLY A 168 -10.08 -2.09 -44.42
N PRO A 169 -8.76 -1.87 -44.26
CA PRO A 169 -8.11 -1.84 -42.95
C PRO A 169 -8.57 -0.61 -42.15
N SER A 170 -8.62 -0.74 -40.82
CA SER A 170 -8.88 0.37 -39.91
C SER A 170 -7.66 1.28 -39.75
N SER A 171 -7.90 2.51 -39.30
CA SER A 171 -6.89 3.49 -38.90
C SER A 171 -7.19 3.99 -37.49
N GLU A 172 -6.15 4.24 -36.71
CA GLU A 172 -6.25 4.50 -35.26
C GLU A 172 -5.51 5.77 -34.86
N HIS A 173 -6.06 6.49 -33.88
CA HIS A 173 -5.42 7.57 -33.14
C HIS A 173 -5.54 7.29 -31.64
N THR A 174 -4.51 7.61 -30.87
CA THR A 174 -4.50 7.43 -29.41
C THR A 174 -3.74 8.56 -28.78
N ASP A 175 -4.36 9.25 -27.82
CA ASP A 175 -3.67 10.07 -26.84
C ASP A 175 -3.68 9.38 -25.48
N THR A 176 -2.53 9.44 -24.81
CA THR A 176 -2.32 8.86 -23.48
C THR A 176 -1.88 9.90 -22.47
N ALA A 177 -1.69 11.15 -22.90
CA ALA A 177 -1.28 12.26 -22.06
C ALA A 177 -2.51 13.01 -21.53
N TRP A 178 -2.59 13.18 -20.22
CA TRP A 178 -3.58 14.05 -19.59
C TRP A 178 -3.35 15.52 -19.96
N ASN A 179 -4.42 16.30 -20.09
CA ASN A 179 -4.34 17.76 -20.29
C ASN A 179 -3.60 18.19 -21.58
N VAL A 180 -3.62 17.36 -22.62
CA VAL A 180 -3.04 17.66 -23.93
C VAL A 180 -4.08 17.37 -25.00
N ARG A 181 -4.36 18.35 -25.88
CA ARG A 181 -5.21 18.12 -27.06
C ARG A 181 -4.37 17.68 -28.25
N THR A 182 -4.65 16.49 -28.77
CA THR A 182 -4.13 16.02 -30.07
C THR A 182 -5.22 15.90 -31.13
N PHE A 183 -4.80 15.65 -32.37
CA PHE A 183 -5.71 15.46 -33.50
C PHE A 183 -5.14 14.46 -34.50
N ALA A 184 -6.02 13.83 -35.26
CA ALA A 184 -5.66 12.90 -36.34
C ALA A 184 -6.41 13.20 -37.63
N ASN A 185 -5.74 12.90 -38.74
CA ASN A 185 -6.31 12.93 -40.08
C ASN A 185 -6.39 11.50 -40.61
N PHE A 186 -7.60 11.02 -40.87
CA PHE A 186 -7.89 9.71 -41.44
C PHE A 186 -8.07 9.86 -42.95
N ASN A 187 -7.43 8.98 -43.74
CA ASN A 187 -7.50 9.03 -45.20
C ASN A 187 -7.64 7.61 -45.77
N PHE A 188 -8.77 7.35 -46.42
CA PHE A 188 -9.17 6.05 -46.98
C PHE A 188 -9.37 6.07 -48.51
N ASP A 189 -8.83 7.06 -49.20
CA ASP A 189 -8.76 7.22 -50.66
C ASP A 189 -10.09 7.29 -51.46
N GLU A 190 -10.88 6.21 -51.53
CA GLU A 190 -12.02 6.08 -52.47
C GLU A 190 -13.37 6.57 -51.90
N GLY A 191 -13.38 7.04 -50.64
CA GLY A 191 -14.61 7.39 -49.92
C GLY A 191 -15.50 6.18 -49.61
N GLY A 192 -16.50 6.36 -48.76
CA GLY A 192 -17.42 5.30 -48.38
C GLY A 192 -18.11 5.53 -47.04
N TRP A 193 -18.74 4.48 -46.54
CA TRP A 193 -19.27 4.46 -45.17
C TRP A 193 -18.16 4.07 -44.20
N PHE A 194 -18.16 4.67 -43.02
CA PHE A 194 -17.19 4.43 -41.96
C PHE A 194 -17.91 4.09 -40.65
N ASN A 195 -17.35 3.14 -39.91
CA ASN A 195 -17.66 2.91 -38.50
C ASN A 195 -16.54 3.52 -37.67
N VAL A 196 -16.89 4.32 -36.66
CA VAL A 196 -15.91 4.92 -35.76
C VAL A 196 -16.23 4.51 -34.33
N ASP A 197 -15.22 3.92 -33.69
CA ASP A 197 -15.24 3.52 -32.29
C ASP A 197 -14.37 4.49 -31.50
N ILE A 198 -14.89 5.03 -30.40
CA ILE A 198 -14.16 5.96 -29.54
C ILE A 198 -14.22 5.49 -28.09
N TRP A 199 -13.09 5.59 -27.39
CA TRP A 199 -12.92 5.37 -25.97
C TRP A 199 -12.34 6.61 -25.31
N LEU A 200 -12.89 7.02 -24.18
CA LEU A 200 -12.43 8.10 -23.32
C LEU A 200 -12.22 7.55 -21.92
N THR A 201 -11.09 7.89 -21.32
CA THR A 201 -10.79 7.60 -19.91
C THR A 201 -10.58 8.91 -19.17
N GLU A 202 -11.41 9.11 -18.14
CA GLU A 202 -11.49 10.30 -17.27
C GLU A 202 -10.40 10.27 -16.18
N ASP A 203 -9.87 11.44 -15.78
CA ASP A 203 -8.85 11.55 -14.71
C ASP A 203 -9.41 11.90 -13.33
N GLY A 204 -10.73 12.13 -13.21
CA GLY A 204 -11.38 12.48 -11.95
C GLY A 204 -11.08 13.91 -11.46
N GLY A 205 -10.67 14.81 -12.36
CA GLY A 205 -10.42 16.23 -12.08
C GLY A 205 -11.69 17.10 -12.09
N GLY A 206 -11.66 18.25 -11.41
CA GLY A 206 -12.81 19.17 -11.31
C GLY A 206 -12.83 20.34 -12.31
N ALA A 207 -14.01 20.61 -12.89
CA ALA A 207 -14.59 21.86 -13.44
C ALA A 207 -13.75 22.84 -14.29
N GLN A 208 -12.59 22.49 -14.87
CA GLN A 208 -11.82 23.41 -15.72
C GLN A 208 -11.52 22.91 -17.14
N SER A 209 -12.33 22.00 -17.69
CA SER A 209 -11.93 21.28 -18.90
C SER A 209 -12.86 21.33 -20.10
N ALA A 210 -14.01 22.01 -20.04
CA ALA A 210 -14.94 22.09 -21.15
C ALA A 210 -14.31 22.57 -22.48
N ALA A 211 -13.91 21.62 -23.31
CA ALA A 211 -13.55 21.83 -24.69
C ALA A 211 -13.92 20.58 -25.50
N ASP A 212 -14.88 20.76 -26.39
CA ASP A 212 -15.61 19.73 -27.15
C ASP A 212 -14.75 18.67 -27.87
N ILE A 213 -15.39 17.52 -28.13
CA ILE A 213 -14.99 16.58 -29.19
C ILE A 213 -15.32 17.21 -30.54
N GLY A 214 -14.31 17.35 -31.40
CA GLY A 214 -14.44 18.07 -32.67
C GLY A 214 -14.26 17.16 -33.89
N PHE A 215 -15.16 17.33 -34.87
CA PHE A 215 -15.07 16.68 -36.17
C PHE A 215 -14.94 17.71 -37.28
N GLY A 216 -13.94 17.50 -38.13
CA GLY A 216 -13.85 18.12 -39.46
C GLY A 216 -13.67 19.64 -39.54
N TYR A 217 -12.67 20.03 -40.32
CA TYR A 217 -12.64 21.30 -41.06
C TYR A 217 -12.68 20.95 -42.54
N TYR A 218 -13.63 21.49 -43.31
CA TYR A 218 -13.59 21.59 -44.78
C TYR A 218 -12.73 20.51 -45.50
N ASN A 219 -13.18 19.25 -45.47
CA ASN A 219 -12.75 18.18 -46.38
C ASN A 219 -11.25 18.14 -46.77
N ASP A 220 -10.35 18.32 -45.80
CA ASP A 220 -8.91 18.20 -45.98
C ASP A 220 -8.24 17.81 -44.65
N THR A 221 -6.95 17.46 -44.71
CA THR A 221 -6.13 17.20 -43.53
C THR A 221 -6.08 18.44 -42.64
N SER A 222 -6.44 18.30 -41.36
CA SER A 222 -6.23 19.35 -40.35
C SER A 222 -4.73 19.58 -40.12
N PHE A 223 -4.38 20.82 -39.79
CA PHE A 223 -2.99 21.20 -39.46
C PHE A 223 -2.84 21.77 -38.04
N ASN A 224 -3.93 22.00 -37.31
CA ASN A 224 -3.89 22.43 -35.91
C ASN A 224 -5.19 22.12 -35.15
N VAL A 225 -5.12 22.16 -33.81
CA VAL A 225 -6.23 21.85 -32.88
C VAL A 225 -7.42 22.82 -32.91
N GLY A 226 -7.31 23.96 -33.60
CA GLY A 226 -8.39 24.96 -33.72
C GLY A 226 -9.19 24.86 -35.03
N ASP A 227 -8.88 23.89 -35.89
CA ASP A 227 -9.54 23.75 -37.19
C ASP A 227 -10.94 23.08 -37.05
N PHE A 228 -11.27 22.43 -35.94
CA PHE A 228 -12.44 21.53 -35.81
C PHE A 228 -13.75 22.25 -35.42
N GLY A 229 -14.90 21.71 -35.86
CA GLY A 229 -16.24 22.04 -35.37
C GLY A 229 -16.76 21.00 -34.38
N GLY A 230 -17.57 21.42 -33.40
CA GLY A 230 -18.09 20.53 -32.35
C GLY A 230 -19.36 19.77 -32.76
N ILE A 231 -19.54 18.53 -32.28
CA ILE A 231 -20.86 17.86 -32.27
C ILE A 231 -21.60 18.36 -31.02
N GLY A 232 -22.85 18.83 -31.15
CA GLY A 232 -23.66 19.32 -30.01
C GLY A 232 -23.44 20.80 -29.59
N TYR A 233 -22.92 21.64 -30.49
CA TYR A 233 -22.38 22.96 -30.15
C TYR A 233 -23.35 23.97 -29.47
N THR A 234 -22.89 24.60 -28.38
CA THR A 234 -23.42 25.88 -27.86
C THR A 234 -22.31 26.94 -27.68
N SER A 235 -22.59 28.20 -27.98
CA SER A 235 -21.58 29.17 -28.44
C SER A 235 -20.62 29.82 -27.42
N THR A 236 -20.26 29.19 -26.30
CA THR A 236 -19.84 29.96 -25.10
C THR A 236 -18.40 29.76 -24.58
N PHE A 237 -17.65 28.68 -24.88
CA PHE A 237 -16.24 28.54 -24.41
C PHE A 237 -15.30 27.78 -25.39
N GLY A 238 -13.99 28.07 -25.38
CA GLY A 238 -12.93 27.20 -25.95
C GLY A 238 -12.54 27.38 -27.43
N ILE A 239 -11.38 26.86 -27.84
CA ILE A 239 -10.62 27.15 -29.10
C ILE A 239 -11.16 26.44 -30.37
N SER A 240 -12.37 25.88 -30.29
CA SER A 240 -13.12 25.35 -31.44
C SER A 240 -13.31 26.45 -32.50
N SER A 241 -13.42 26.09 -33.78
CA SER A 241 -13.66 27.05 -34.87
C SER A 241 -14.96 27.86 -34.70
N GLY A 242 -15.80 27.47 -33.73
CA GLY A 242 -17.07 28.11 -33.39
C GLY A 242 -18.19 27.74 -34.34
N LEU A 243 -18.02 26.65 -35.09
CA LEU A 243 -18.94 26.12 -36.09
C LEU A 243 -19.33 24.68 -35.73
N PRO A 244 -20.54 24.21 -36.11
CA PRO A 244 -20.90 22.79 -36.02
C PRO A 244 -19.95 21.92 -36.85
N ALA A 245 -19.83 20.64 -36.49
CA ALA A 245 -19.15 19.65 -37.32
C ALA A 245 -19.76 19.60 -38.73
N GLU A 246 -18.93 19.65 -39.78
CA GLU A 246 -19.34 19.52 -41.18
C GLU A 246 -18.79 18.20 -41.77
N PHE A 247 -19.67 17.29 -42.23
CA PHE A 247 -19.33 16.06 -42.95
C PHE A 247 -19.72 16.18 -44.44
N ASP A 248 -18.90 15.68 -45.38
CA ASP A 248 -19.10 15.97 -46.81
C ASP A 248 -20.41 15.40 -47.39
N THR A 249 -20.93 16.26 -48.25
CA THR A 249 -22.07 16.22 -49.14
C THR A 249 -21.95 15.22 -50.27
N ASP A 250 -23.10 14.71 -50.72
CA ASP A 250 -23.16 14.12 -52.05
C ASP A 250 -22.92 15.19 -53.15
N PRO A 251 -22.76 14.82 -54.44
CA PRO A 251 -22.57 15.77 -55.54
C PRO A 251 -23.70 16.81 -55.73
N PHE A 252 -24.78 16.72 -54.96
CA PHE A 252 -25.96 17.58 -55.00
C PHE A 252 -26.06 18.54 -53.80
N GLY A 253 -25.12 18.49 -52.85
CA GLY A 253 -24.99 19.48 -51.78
C GLY A 253 -25.92 19.24 -50.58
N LEU A 254 -26.30 17.99 -50.30
CA LEU A 254 -27.03 17.61 -49.09
C LEU A 254 -26.04 17.07 -48.04
N SER A 255 -26.02 17.68 -46.85
CA SER A 255 -25.22 17.24 -45.69
C SER A 255 -25.89 16.04 -45.03
N TRP A 256 -25.12 15.03 -44.62
CA TRP A 256 -25.56 13.97 -43.71
C TRP A 256 -24.71 14.05 -42.45
N GLY A 257 -25.12 14.96 -41.56
CA GLY A 257 -24.55 15.20 -40.24
C GLY A 257 -25.57 15.95 -39.39
N ALA A 258 -25.66 15.65 -38.10
CA ALA A 258 -26.67 16.16 -37.18
C ALA A 258 -26.78 17.69 -37.24
N TYR A 259 -27.87 18.18 -37.82
CA TYR A 259 -28.27 19.58 -37.81
C TYR A 259 -29.41 19.71 -36.80
N ILE A 260 -29.14 20.31 -35.64
CA ILE A 260 -30.16 20.67 -34.67
C ILE A 260 -30.64 22.08 -35.03
N ASP A 261 -31.88 22.18 -35.52
CA ASP A 261 -32.47 23.44 -35.95
C ASP A 261 -32.86 24.32 -34.75
N THR A 262 -32.64 25.63 -34.84
CA THR A 262 -33.18 26.60 -33.87
C THR A 262 -34.41 27.24 -34.48
N PHE A 263 -35.60 26.84 -34.02
CA PHE A 263 -36.86 27.42 -34.46
C PHE A 263 -37.09 28.85 -33.90
N ASP A 264 -37.78 29.71 -34.67
CA ASP A 264 -38.21 31.07 -34.28
C ASP A 264 -39.63 31.02 -33.66
N PRO A 265 -39.77 31.09 -32.32
CA PRO A 265 -41.03 30.91 -31.61
C PRO A 265 -42.09 31.99 -31.86
N ASP A 266 -41.78 33.03 -32.65
CA ASP A 266 -42.70 34.12 -32.98
C ASP A 266 -43.45 33.93 -34.32
N GLU A 267 -43.11 32.91 -35.13
CA GLU A 267 -43.76 32.63 -36.42
C GLU A 267 -44.95 31.65 -36.25
N ASP A 268 -46.17 32.13 -36.54
CA ASP A 268 -47.45 31.40 -36.55
C ASP A 268 -48.20 31.83 -37.83
N SER A 269 -48.04 31.05 -38.89
CA SER A 269 -48.50 31.32 -40.26
C SER A 269 -49.99 31.08 -40.44
N ASP A 270 -50.55 30.12 -39.71
CA ASP A 270 -51.92 29.66 -39.85
C ASP A 270 -52.88 30.39 -38.88
N GLY A 271 -52.34 30.94 -37.78
CA GLY A 271 -52.96 31.87 -36.85
C GLY A 271 -53.78 31.20 -35.74
N ASP A 272 -53.47 29.96 -35.40
CA ASP A 272 -54.18 29.17 -34.39
C ASP A 272 -53.60 29.31 -32.96
N SER A 273 -52.51 30.06 -32.79
CA SER A 273 -51.76 30.31 -31.55
C SER A 273 -50.76 29.23 -31.17
N ILE A 274 -50.46 28.30 -32.07
CA ILE A 274 -49.33 27.37 -32.01
C ILE A 274 -48.28 27.86 -33.03
N PRO A 275 -46.99 27.98 -32.67
CA PRO A 275 -45.98 28.42 -33.63
C PRO A 275 -45.66 27.36 -34.68
N ASP A 276 -45.37 27.79 -35.91
CA ASP A 276 -45.15 26.93 -37.09
C ASP A 276 -44.14 25.82 -36.85
N GLY A 277 -43.03 26.13 -36.19
CA GLY A 277 -41.98 25.14 -35.95
C GLY A 277 -42.19 24.28 -34.73
N TYR A 278 -43.16 24.59 -33.87
CA TYR A 278 -43.70 23.59 -32.95
C TYR A 278 -44.57 22.59 -33.73
N GLU A 279 -45.45 23.07 -34.61
CA GLU A 279 -46.30 22.19 -35.45
C GLU A 279 -45.48 21.28 -36.38
N ILE A 280 -44.39 21.79 -36.96
CA ILE A 280 -43.51 21.03 -37.85
C ILE A 280 -42.79 19.89 -37.11
N GLN A 281 -42.63 19.94 -35.78
CA GLN A 281 -42.03 18.83 -35.01
C GLN A 281 -42.88 17.57 -35.08
N PHE A 282 -44.21 17.73 -35.00
CA PHE A 282 -45.16 16.61 -34.99
C PHE A 282 -45.71 16.30 -36.39
N PHE A 283 -45.93 17.33 -37.21
CA PHE A 283 -46.51 17.22 -38.55
C PHE A 283 -45.69 17.97 -39.61
N PRO A 284 -44.54 17.42 -40.03
CA PRO A 284 -43.67 18.06 -41.01
C PRO A 284 -44.42 18.43 -42.31
N GLY A 285 -44.52 19.74 -42.57
CA GLY A 285 -45.14 20.29 -43.78
C GLY A 285 -46.66 20.48 -43.75
N ASP A 286 -47.32 20.24 -42.61
CA ASP A 286 -48.77 20.47 -42.43
C ASP A 286 -49.06 21.25 -41.14
N LEU A 287 -49.04 22.59 -41.25
CA LEU A 287 -49.35 23.57 -40.19
C LEU A 287 -50.87 23.68 -39.89
N THR A 288 -51.63 22.60 -40.04
CA THR A 288 -53.09 22.63 -39.82
C THR A 288 -53.63 21.42 -39.06
N GLN A 289 -52.74 20.50 -38.66
CA GLN A 289 -53.12 19.30 -37.92
C GLN A 289 -53.33 19.59 -36.44
N LEU A 290 -52.39 20.32 -35.85
CA LEU A 290 -52.58 20.93 -34.53
C LEU A 290 -53.36 22.23 -34.74
N GLY A 291 -54.18 22.59 -33.74
CA GLY A 291 -54.88 23.87 -33.72
C GLY A 291 -55.97 23.88 -32.67
N PRO A 292 -57.15 24.52 -32.85
CA PRO A 292 -58.17 24.57 -31.79
C PRO A 292 -58.89 23.22 -31.55
N GLY A 293 -58.30 22.12 -32.02
CA GLY A 293 -58.72 20.74 -31.84
C GLY A 293 -58.28 20.16 -30.49
N ASP A 294 -58.28 18.84 -30.44
CA ASP A 294 -57.90 17.95 -29.35
C ASP A 294 -57.46 16.69 -30.11
N PHE A 295 -56.19 16.69 -30.52
CA PHE A 295 -55.68 15.79 -31.56
C PHE A 295 -55.64 14.34 -31.07
N ASP A 296 -55.15 14.11 -29.87
CA ASP A 296 -55.04 12.79 -29.23
C ASP A 296 -56.33 12.34 -28.50
N SER A 297 -57.31 13.24 -28.37
CA SER A 297 -58.63 12.99 -27.78
C SER A 297 -58.63 12.70 -26.28
N ASP A 298 -57.69 13.28 -25.55
CA ASP A 298 -57.53 13.09 -24.12
C ASP A 298 -58.46 14.01 -23.27
N GLY A 299 -58.92 15.11 -23.88
CA GLY A 299 -59.82 16.11 -23.29
C GLY A 299 -59.23 17.50 -23.09
N VAL A 300 -57.95 17.72 -23.39
CA VAL A 300 -57.28 19.02 -23.50
C VAL A 300 -57.27 19.45 -24.97
N ALA A 301 -56.99 20.72 -25.27
CA ALA A 301 -56.93 21.19 -26.65
C ALA A 301 -55.48 21.54 -27.00
N ASP A 302 -55.07 21.25 -28.24
CA ASP A 302 -53.67 21.40 -28.71
C ASP A 302 -52.98 22.73 -28.33
N PRO A 303 -53.64 23.91 -28.39
CA PRO A 303 -52.98 25.18 -28.06
C PRO A 303 -52.92 25.40 -26.54
N GLU A 304 -53.74 24.67 -25.78
CA GLU A 304 -53.70 24.64 -24.32
C GLU A 304 -52.57 23.73 -23.84
N GLU A 305 -52.38 22.57 -24.46
CA GLU A 305 -51.24 21.67 -24.24
C GLU A 305 -49.92 22.37 -24.57
N TYR A 306 -49.84 23.05 -25.72
CA TYR A 306 -48.69 23.89 -26.07
C TYR A 306 -48.37 24.97 -25.01
N LEU A 307 -49.39 25.56 -24.38
CA LEU A 307 -49.20 26.58 -23.35
C LEU A 307 -48.77 25.99 -22.00
N ASP A 308 -49.24 24.79 -21.70
CA ASP A 308 -48.94 24.07 -20.46
C ASP A 308 -47.64 23.26 -20.57
N GLY A 309 -47.12 23.08 -21.79
CA GLY A 309 -45.85 22.42 -22.07
C GLY A 309 -45.96 20.90 -22.27
N THR A 310 -47.17 20.37 -22.43
CA THR A 310 -47.42 18.95 -22.76
C THR A 310 -47.46 18.74 -24.28
N ASP A 311 -47.38 17.48 -24.74
CA ASP A 311 -47.34 17.10 -26.16
C ASP A 311 -48.77 16.86 -26.70
N PRO A 312 -49.30 17.69 -27.62
CA PRO A 312 -50.65 17.53 -28.18
C PRO A 312 -50.92 16.23 -28.95
N THR A 313 -49.90 15.40 -29.14
CA THR A 313 -50.00 14.11 -29.81
C THR A 313 -49.89 12.92 -28.86
N ASP A 314 -49.60 13.17 -27.58
CA ASP A 314 -49.44 12.16 -26.55
C ASP A 314 -50.45 12.38 -25.41
N PRO A 315 -51.45 11.50 -25.27
CA PRO A 315 -52.54 11.71 -24.32
C PRO A 315 -52.14 11.47 -22.86
N ASP A 316 -50.88 11.29 -22.50
CA ASP A 316 -50.39 10.99 -21.15
C ASP A 316 -48.91 11.43 -21.09
N ALA A 317 -48.69 12.72 -20.86
CA ALA A 317 -47.40 13.36 -21.10
C ALA A 317 -46.28 12.90 -20.17
N ASP A 318 -46.59 12.44 -18.96
CA ASP A 318 -45.61 11.89 -18.01
C ASP A 318 -45.67 10.36 -17.85
N ASN A 319 -46.57 9.71 -18.60
CA ASN A 319 -46.71 8.25 -18.72
C ASN A 319 -47.03 7.54 -17.39
N ASP A 320 -47.78 8.20 -16.52
CA ASP A 320 -48.13 7.70 -15.19
C ASP A 320 -49.42 6.85 -15.18
N GLY A 321 -50.17 6.88 -16.28
CA GLY A 321 -51.40 6.13 -16.51
C GLY A 321 -52.70 6.93 -16.33
N SER A 322 -52.61 8.20 -15.89
CA SER A 322 -53.63 9.23 -16.05
C SER A 322 -53.42 9.95 -17.39
N ASN A 323 -54.44 10.63 -17.91
CA ASN A 323 -54.23 11.48 -19.10
C ASN A 323 -54.26 12.96 -18.73
N ASP A 324 -53.59 13.82 -19.49
CA ASP A 324 -53.47 15.25 -19.19
C ASP A 324 -54.84 15.89 -18.87
N GLY A 325 -55.89 15.47 -19.57
CA GLY A 325 -57.27 15.87 -19.37
C GLY A 325 -57.89 15.39 -18.06
N ALA A 326 -57.60 14.17 -17.61
CA ALA A 326 -58.01 13.66 -16.30
C ALA A 326 -57.22 14.34 -15.18
N GLU A 327 -55.93 14.57 -15.38
CA GLU A 327 -55.05 15.20 -14.40
C GLU A 327 -55.44 16.66 -14.16
N LYS A 328 -55.66 17.43 -15.24
CA LYS A 328 -56.26 18.77 -15.14
C LYS A 328 -57.60 18.77 -14.41
N ALA A 329 -58.39 17.71 -14.56
CA ALA A 329 -59.68 17.59 -13.89
C ALA A 329 -59.54 17.22 -12.40
N ALA A 330 -58.53 16.44 -12.04
CA ALA A 330 -58.16 16.09 -10.67
C ALA A 330 -57.45 17.25 -9.95
N GLY A 331 -56.75 18.10 -10.69
CA GLY A 331 -55.93 19.19 -10.17
C GLY A 331 -54.46 18.84 -9.99
N THR A 332 -54.03 17.69 -10.50
CA THR A 332 -52.64 17.23 -10.60
C THR A 332 -51.94 17.90 -11.79
N ASP A 333 -50.61 17.77 -11.89
CA ASP A 333 -49.78 18.39 -12.93
C ASP A 333 -49.44 17.38 -14.04
N PRO A 334 -49.98 17.52 -15.28
CA PRO A 334 -49.80 16.56 -16.38
C PRO A 334 -48.37 16.23 -16.82
N ALA A 335 -47.38 16.96 -16.30
CA ALA A 335 -45.97 16.75 -16.60
C ALA A 335 -45.18 16.20 -15.39
N ASN A 336 -45.88 15.84 -14.31
CA ASN A 336 -45.30 15.35 -13.08
C ASN A 336 -46.02 14.08 -12.61
N PRO A 337 -45.40 12.90 -12.79
CA PRO A 337 -46.10 11.62 -12.65
C PRO A 337 -46.44 11.24 -11.20
N ASP A 338 -46.16 12.10 -10.22
CA ASP A 338 -46.43 11.96 -8.78
C ASP A 338 -46.58 13.37 -8.18
N SER A 339 -47.82 13.87 -8.12
CA SER A 339 -48.14 15.27 -7.81
C SER A 339 -47.97 15.67 -6.34
N ASP A 340 -48.07 14.72 -5.40
CA ASP A 340 -47.89 14.97 -3.96
C ASP A 340 -46.62 14.36 -3.36
N SER A 341 -45.81 13.72 -4.21
CA SER A 341 -44.46 13.21 -3.94
C SER A 341 -44.43 12.16 -2.83
N ASP A 342 -45.42 11.27 -2.81
CA ASP A 342 -45.54 10.18 -1.84
C ASP A 342 -45.00 8.83 -2.36
N GLY A 343 -44.68 8.76 -3.66
CA GLY A 343 -44.15 7.58 -4.34
C GLY A 343 -45.19 6.75 -5.11
N LEU A 344 -46.46 7.13 -5.09
CA LEU A 344 -47.49 6.63 -5.99
C LEU A 344 -47.59 7.52 -7.23
N LEU A 345 -48.00 6.92 -8.35
CA LEU A 345 -48.29 7.67 -9.56
C LEU A 345 -49.72 8.21 -9.51
N ASP A 346 -49.98 9.44 -9.96
CA ASP A 346 -51.34 10.03 -9.93
C ASP A 346 -52.35 9.09 -10.63
N GLY A 347 -51.92 8.41 -11.69
CA GLY A 347 -52.68 7.41 -12.44
C GLY A 347 -53.14 6.18 -11.64
N VAL A 348 -52.47 5.83 -10.52
CA VAL A 348 -52.91 4.73 -9.64
C VAL A 348 -53.82 5.19 -8.51
N GLU A 349 -53.94 6.50 -8.30
CA GLU A 349 -54.62 7.14 -7.17
C GLU A 349 -56.02 7.61 -7.51
N SER A 350 -56.98 6.69 -7.44
CA SER A 350 -58.33 6.95 -7.96
C SER A 350 -59.18 7.96 -7.16
N GLY A 351 -58.71 8.44 -6.01
CA GLY A 351 -59.44 9.35 -5.11
C GLY A 351 -60.76 8.75 -4.57
N THR A 352 -60.90 7.42 -4.60
CA THR A 352 -62.17 6.75 -4.26
C THR A 352 -62.36 6.50 -2.76
N GLY A 353 -61.29 6.60 -1.97
CA GLY A 353 -61.24 6.29 -0.55
C GLY A 353 -61.31 4.79 -0.24
N ILE A 354 -60.98 3.93 -1.20
CA ILE A 354 -61.08 2.47 -1.08
C ILE A 354 -59.88 1.81 -1.76
N PHE A 355 -59.03 1.16 -0.98
CA PHE A 355 -57.93 0.36 -1.52
C PHE A 355 -58.44 -0.87 -2.29
N VAL A 356 -58.13 -0.93 -3.59
CA VAL A 356 -58.44 -2.08 -4.46
C VAL A 356 -57.18 -2.91 -4.75
N SER A 357 -56.08 -2.24 -5.10
CA SER A 357 -54.76 -2.85 -5.38
C SER A 357 -53.69 -1.76 -5.52
N ALA A 358 -52.41 -2.14 -5.63
CA ALA A 358 -51.32 -1.20 -5.89
C ALA A 358 -51.43 -0.40 -7.21
N THR A 359 -52.33 -0.77 -8.13
CA THR A 359 -52.61 -0.02 -9.38
C THR A 359 -53.99 0.66 -9.35
N ASP A 360 -54.64 0.73 -8.19
CA ASP A 360 -55.91 1.42 -7.90
C ASP A 360 -56.00 1.54 -6.36
N THR A 361 -55.24 2.46 -5.81
CA THR A 361 -54.96 2.60 -4.37
C THR A 361 -56.12 3.27 -3.64
N GLY A 362 -56.94 4.04 -4.36
CA GLY A 362 -58.07 4.77 -3.80
C GLY A 362 -57.69 6.07 -3.07
N THR A 363 -56.40 6.37 -2.96
CA THR A 363 -55.81 7.55 -2.30
C THR A 363 -56.02 8.81 -3.13
N ASP A 364 -55.88 9.99 -2.52
CA ASP A 364 -56.06 11.31 -3.16
C ASP A 364 -54.70 11.79 -3.70
N PRO A 365 -54.50 11.93 -5.02
CA PRO A 365 -53.19 12.25 -5.64
C PRO A 365 -52.64 13.66 -5.36
N LEU A 366 -53.23 14.34 -4.38
CA LEU A 366 -52.86 15.69 -3.94
C LEU A 366 -52.65 15.73 -2.42
N ASP A 367 -52.71 14.58 -1.75
CA ASP A 367 -52.63 14.42 -0.31
C ASP A 367 -51.84 13.16 0.06
N ASN A 368 -50.53 13.34 0.21
CA ASN A 368 -49.52 12.33 0.56
C ASN A 368 -49.89 11.37 1.71
N ASP A 369 -50.86 11.72 2.57
CA ASP A 369 -51.39 10.89 3.68
C ASP A 369 -52.92 11.01 3.68
N THR A 370 -53.60 10.22 2.84
CA THR A 370 -55.05 10.32 2.57
C THR A 370 -55.88 10.10 3.84
N ASP A 371 -55.46 9.21 4.73
CA ASP A 371 -56.25 8.84 5.91
C ASP A 371 -55.85 9.57 7.20
N GLY A 372 -54.72 10.29 7.17
CA GLY A 372 -54.26 11.23 8.17
C GLY A 372 -53.63 10.58 9.39
N ASP A 373 -52.99 9.42 9.24
CA ASP A 373 -52.34 8.68 10.32
C ASP A 373 -50.82 8.89 10.42
N ASN A 374 -50.27 9.72 9.54
CA ASN A 374 -48.86 10.10 9.37
C ASN A 374 -47.97 9.04 8.71
N ALA A 375 -48.54 8.00 8.09
CA ALA A 375 -47.86 7.22 7.07
C ALA A 375 -48.22 7.77 5.68
N ALA A 376 -47.24 7.85 4.78
CA ALA A 376 -47.49 8.27 3.41
C ALA A 376 -48.15 7.15 2.61
N ASP A 377 -49.11 7.45 1.74
CA ASP A 377 -49.92 6.43 1.07
C ASP A 377 -49.05 5.44 0.26
N GLY A 378 -48.06 5.94 -0.48
CA GLY A 378 -47.08 5.10 -1.20
C GLY A 378 -46.27 4.15 -0.33
N PHE A 379 -45.85 4.61 0.85
CA PHE A 379 -45.13 3.78 1.82
C PHE A 379 -46.02 2.66 2.39
N GLU A 380 -47.31 2.95 2.60
CA GLU A 380 -48.28 1.95 3.05
C GLU A 380 -48.51 0.85 2.02
N VAL A 381 -48.67 1.24 0.75
CA VAL A 381 -48.84 0.27 -0.35
C VAL A 381 -47.62 -0.65 -0.49
N GLU A 382 -46.41 -0.10 -0.43
CA GLU A 382 -45.17 -0.88 -0.46
C GLU A 382 -45.07 -1.82 0.76
N SER A 383 -45.45 -1.33 1.93
CA SER A 383 -45.45 -2.07 3.20
C SER A 383 -46.62 -3.06 3.35
N ASN A 384 -47.45 -3.23 2.32
CA ASN A 384 -48.64 -4.08 2.30
C ASN A 384 -49.68 -3.72 3.39
N THR A 385 -49.79 -2.44 3.72
CA THR A 385 -50.85 -1.90 4.57
C THR A 385 -51.89 -1.13 3.74
N ASP A 386 -53.03 -0.77 4.35
CA ASP A 386 -54.15 -0.13 3.65
C ASP A 386 -54.10 1.40 3.84
N PRO A 387 -53.72 2.18 2.82
CA PRO A 387 -53.54 3.65 2.90
C PRO A 387 -54.85 4.45 3.08
N ASN A 388 -55.98 3.75 3.24
CA ASN A 388 -57.28 4.38 3.47
C ASN A 388 -57.87 4.01 4.85
N ASP A 389 -57.11 3.33 5.72
CA ASP A 389 -57.50 2.99 7.09
C ASP A 389 -56.42 3.34 8.11
N ALA A 390 -56.60 4.47 8.78
CA ALA A 390 -55.75 5.04 9.84
C ALA A 390 -55.42 4.14 11.06
N ASN A 391 -55.82 2.86 11.04
CA ASN A 391 -55.42 1.83 12.00
C ASN A 391 -54.54 0.74 11.37
N SER A 392 -54.14 0.93 10.11
CA SER A 392 -53.38 0.02 9.27
C SER A 392 -52.03 0.63 8.93
N THR A 393 -51.26 1.07 9.93
CA THR A 393 -49.94 1.68 9.70
C THR A 393 -48.86 0.64 9.40
N PRO A 394 -47.91 0.92 8.49
CA PRO A 394 -46.61 0.23 8.45
C PRO A 394 -45.89 0.34 9.79
N GLY A 395 -45.01 -0.60 10.08
CA GLY A 395 -44.13 -0.46 11.24
C GLY A 395 -43.17 0.70 11.02
N ILE A 396 -43.04 1.61 11.99
CA ILE A 396 -41.97 2.62 11.98
C ILE A 396 -40.63 1.89 11.94
N GLN A 397 -39.85 2.06 10.88
CA GLN A 397 -38.52 1.45 10.81
C GLN A 397 -37.60 2.12 11.82
N ILE A 398 -36.96 1.32 12.68
CA ILE A 398 -35.91 1.77 13.59
C ILE A 398 -34.63 1.08 13.14
N ILE A 399 -33.70 1.83 12.56
CA ILE A 399 -32.43 1.28 12.10
C ILE A 399 -31.49 1.11 13.30
N GLN A 400 -30.83 -0.04 13.41
CA GLN A 400 -29.84 -0.25 14.46
C GLN A 400 -28.54 0.47 14.11
N PRO A 401 -27.85 1.11 15.07
CA PRO A 401 -26.58 1.78 14.77
C PRO A 401 -25.54 0.75 14.38
N SER A 402 -24.88 0.96 13.23
CA SER A 402 -23.67 0.22 12.85
C SER A 402 -22.48 0.58 13.75
N PHE A 403 -22.58 1.70 14.47
CA PHE A 403 -21.60 2.19 15.43
C PHE A 403 -21.96 1.82 16.88
N VAL A 404 -20.95 1.63 17.73
CA VAL A 404 -21.19 1.32 19.15
C VAL A 404 -21.58 2.60 19.91
N PRO A 405 -22.78 2.67 20.54
CA PRO A 405 -23.19 3.80 21.37
C PRO A 405 -22.38 3.93 22.66
N ILE A 406 -22.40 5.12 23.27
CA ILE A 406 -21.72 5.37 24.53
C ILE A 406 -22.47 4.63 25.67
N ASN A 407 -21.88 3.54 26.16
CA ASN A 407 -22.27 2.65 27.28
C ASN A 407 -22.91 1.30 26.89
N GLU A 408 -22.03 0.36 26.50
CA GLU A 408 -21.96 -1.05 26.93
C GLU A 408 -23.23 -1.95 26.90
N LEU A 409 -23.71 -2.27 25.70
CA LEU A 409 -24.26 -3.57 25.25
C LEU A 409 -23.80 -3.82 23.79
N GLY A 410 -23.78 -5.05 23.28
CA GLY A 410 -23.29 -5.35 21.92
C GLY A 410 -24.09 -4.65 20.80
N PRO A 411 -23.65 -4.75 19.53
CA PRO A 411 -24.45 -4.36 18.36
C PRO A 411 -25.88 -4.93 18.43
N GLY A 412 -26.89 -4.20 17.96
CA GLY A 412 -28.30 -4.64 17.96
C GLY A 412 -29.07 -4.49 19.28
N ALA A 413 -28.43 -4.15 20.40
CA ALA A 413 -29.09 -4.04 21.70
C ALA A 413 -29.74 -2.66 21.98
N TYR A 414 -29.79 -1.77 21.00
CA TYR A 414 -30.08 -0.35 21.22
C TYR A 414 -31.34 0.12 20.51
N GLY A 415 -31.99 1.14 21.06
CA GLY A 415 -33.16 1.77 20.46
C GLY A 415 -33.33 3.21 20.93
N PRO A 416 -34.21 3.97 20.28
CA PRO A 416 -34.59 5.30 20.72
C PRO A 416 -35.30 5.23 22.08
N ASP A 417 -34.80 5.95 23.09
CA ASP A 417 -35.55 6.18 24.34
C ASP A 417 -36.62 7.25 24.11
N PHE A 418 -37.79 6.81 23.65
CA PHE A 418 -38.97 7.65 23.46
C PHE A 418 -39.47 8.36 24.73
N THR A 419 -38.99 7.97 25.92
CA THR A 419 -39.35 8.65 27.17
C THR A 419 -38.59 9.97 27.37
N GLN A 420 -37.60 10.24 26.52
CA GLN A 420 -36.78 11.46 26.53
C GLN A 420 -36.79 12.13 25.14
N THR A 421 -37.31 13.35 25.05
CA THR A 421 -37.38 14.12 23.78
C THR A 421 -36.39 15.29 23.75
N GLY A 422 -35.58 15.44 22.69
CA GLY A 422 -34.97 16.72 22.24
C GLY A 422 -33.48 16.70 21.83
N LEU A 423 -32.90 17.90 21.67
CA LEU A 423 -31.49 18.30 21.90
C LEU A 423 -31.52 19.59 22.77
N ASN A 424 -30.76 19.67 23.87
CA ASN A 424 -30.71 20.76 24.85
C ASN A 424 -29.25 21.09 25.09
N TYR A 425 -28.80 22.05 24.29
CA TYR A 425 -27.53 22.73 24.41
C TYR A 425 -27.50 23.52 25.73
N GLN A 426 -26.82 22.99 26.75
CA GLN A 426 -26.62 23.71 28.02
C GLN A 426 -25.16 24.00 28.32
N GLU A 427 -24.75 25.20 27.87
CA GLU A 427 -23.75 26.12 28.40
C GLU A 427 -23.01 25.65 29.67
N ASN A 428 -21.77 25.16 29.52
CA ASN A 428 -20.82 25.06 30.63
C ASN A 428 -19.36 25.05 30.14
N LYS A 429 -18.82 26.20 29.68
CA LYS A 429 -17.48 26.64 30.14
C LYS A 429 -16.96 28.01 29.72
N TYR A 430 -17.48 28.70 28.70
CA TYR A 430 -16.83 29.95 28.24
C TYR A 430 -17.78 31.15 28.14
N GLY A 431 -17.53 32.14 29.01
CA GLY A 431 -18.23 33.42 28.95
C GLY A 431 -17.68 34.28 27.81
N GLY A 432 -18.25 34.16 26.61
CA GLY A 432 -17.87 35.05 25.52
C GLY A 432 -18.53 34.86 24.14
N GLY A 433 -19.87 34.85 24.04
CA GLY A 433 -20.67 35.13 22.82
C GLY A 433 -20.58 34.09 21.70
N THR A 434 -21.64 33.62 21.03
CA THR A 434 -23.06 34.00 20.96
C THR A 434 -23.81 32.76 20.47
N ILE A 435 -24.85 32.29 21.18
CA ILE A 435 -25.97 31.54 20.58
C ILE A 435 -27.25 32.33 20.88
N LEU A 436 -28.00 32.68 19.83
CA LEU A 436 -29.38 33.15 19.87
C LEU A 436 -30.19 31.97 19.28
N ASN A 437 -31.21 31.38 19.93
CA ASN A 437 -32.43 32.04 20.40
C ASN A 437 -33.08 31.17 21.50
N GLY A 438 -33.25 31.72 22.71
CA GLY A 438 -33.41 30.89 23.91
C GLY A 438 -34.82 30.48 24.35
N GLN A 439 -34.95 29.20 24.74
CA GLN A 439 -35.54 28.71 25.99
C GLN A 439 -34.84 27.39 26.38
N SER A 440 -34.17 27.32 27.53
CA SER A 440 -33.53 26.08 28.02
C SER A 440 -34.51 25.21 28.82
N GLN A 441 -34.65 23.93 28.50
CA GLN A 441 -35.15 22.92 29.45
C GLN A 441 -34.34 21.62 29.37
N ALA A 442 -34.03 21.10 30.56
CA ALA A 442 -33.02 20.11 30.88
C ALA A 442 -33.27 18.69 30.32
N ASN A 443 -32.17 18.08 29.85
CA ASN A 443 -31.77 16.69 29.53
C ASN A 443 -30.65 16.81 28.45
N TYR A 444 -29.73 15.86 28.17
CA TYR A 444 -28.34 16.22 27.77
C TYR A 444 -27.28 15.56 28.65
N ASN A 445 -27.01 14.27 28.44
CA ASN A 445 -25.71 13.67 28.79
C ASN A 445 -24.64 14.14 27.79
N ILE A 446 -24.27 15.43 27.83
CA ILE A 446 -23.02 15.90 27.22
C ILE A 446 -21.89 15.35 28.10
N HIS A 447 -21.20 14.31 27.64
CA HIS A 447 -19.99 13.82 28.31
C HIS A 447 -18.81 14.72 27.95
N VAL A 448 -18.65 15.84 28.66
CA VAL A 448 -17.31 16.42 28.84
C VAL A 448 -16.63 15.54 29.87
N SER A 449 -15.74 14.63 29.46
CA SER A 449 -15.12 13.68 30.38
C SER A 449 -14.27 14.40 31.43
N GLY A 450 -14.87 14.71 32.58
CA GLY A 450 -14.19 14.91 33.83
C GLY A 450 -13.71 13.56 34.35
N ASN A 451 -12.40 13.34 34.23
CA ASN A 451 -11.62 12.12 34.52
C ASN A 451 -11.84 10.99 33.47
N PRO A 452 -10.87 10.79 32.55
CA PRO A 452 -11.04 10.02 31.33
C PRO A 452 -11.02 8.52 31.63
N ALA A 453 -12.09 7.87 31.22
CA ALA A 453 -12.08 6.47 30.80
C ALA A 453 -12.79 6.47 29.45
N PRO A 454 -12.01 6.32 28.38
CA PRO A 454 -12.10 5.10 27.61
C PRO A 454 -10.91 4.23 28.02
N THR A 455 -11.19 3.00 28.42
CA THR A 455 -10.14 2.02 28.76
C THR A 455 -9.47 1.44 27.53
N ARG A 456 -9.95 1.72 26.31
CA ARG A 456 -9.27 1.42 25.05
C ARG A 456 -9.63 2.48 24.00
N SER A 457 -8.65 2.88 23.20
CA SER A 457 -8.78 3.82 22.08
C SER A 457 -9.00 3.12 20.73
N VAL A 458 -9.41 1.85 20.74
CA VAL A 458 -9.72 1.08 19.51
C VAL A 458 -11.20 1.14 19.13
N ASP A 459 -12.07 1.71 19.97
CA ASP A 459 -13.52 1.76 19.73
C ASP A 459 -14.00 3.14 19.22
N ALA A 460 -13.07 3.94 18.68
CA ALA A 460 -13.40 5.08 17.82
C ALA A 460 -12.64 4.85 16.51
N ILE A 461 -13.35 4.36 15.50
CA ILE A 461 -12.84 4.26 14.14
C ILE A 461 -12.50 5.69 13.68
N VAL A 462 -11.23 5.92 13.41
CA VAL A 462 -10.72 7.09 12.70
C VAL A 462 -10.42 6.61 11.28
N PRO A 463 -11.14 7.07 10.24
CA PRO A 463 -10.58 7.04 8.90
C PRO A 463 -9.36 7.97 8.88
N TRP A 464 -8.23 7.44 8.41
CA TRP A 464 -7.01 8.21 8.20
C TRP A 464 -7.26 9.36 7.20
N ALA A 465 -7.03 10.58 7.65
CA ALA A 465 -6.53 11.65 6.79
C ALA A 465 -5.65 12.59 7.62
N SER A 466 -4.36 12.60 7.27
CA SER A 466 -3.36 13.52 7.75
C SER A 466 -3.67 14.93 7.27
N HIS A 467 -3.74 15.90 8.18
CA HIS A 467 -3.43 17.29 7.85
C HIS A 467 -2.48 17.91 8.89
N GLY A 468 -1.28 18.27 8.42
CA GLY A 468 -0.51 19.36 9.04
C GLY A 468 -1.25 20.69 8.81
N ASN A 469 -0.98 21.78 9.52
CA ASN A 469 0.34 22.35 9.77
C ASN A 469 0.26 23.29 10.99
N GLY A 470 0.83 22.92 12.14
CA GLY A 470 0.59 23.68 13.38
C GLY A 470 1.43 23.46 14.66
N GLY A 471 2.56 22.75 14.66
CA GLY A 471 3.63 22.91 15.68
C GLY A 471 3.57 22.15 17.04
N ASN A 472 4.55 21.24 17.23
CA ASN A 472 5.13 20.59 18.44
C ASN A 472 4.69 21.06 19.86
N PHE A 473 4.66 20.28 20.96
CA PHE A 473 4.52 18.87 21.38
C PHE A 473 4.54 18.91 22.93
N SER A 474 3.90 17.96 23.64
CA SER A 474 4.53 17.38 24.84
C SER A 474 4.12 15.93 25.09
N THR A 475 5.14 15.10 25.08
CA THR A 475 5.26 13.69 25.40
C THR A 475 5.13 13.39 26.90
N ARG A 476 3.99 12.86 27.38
CA ARG A 476 3.95 12.18 28.70
C ARG A 476 2.73 11.25 28.86
N ASN A 477 2.98 9.95 28.80
CA ASN A 477 2.08 8.91 29.33
C ASN A 477 2.38 8.65 30.80
N SER A 478 1.49 9.11 31.70
CA SER A 478 1.16 8.54 33.02
C SER A 478 0.22 9.49 33.80
N PRO A 479 -0.59 8.97 34.74
CA PRO A 479 -2.04 9.17 34.85
C PRO A 479 -2.47 10.58 35.26
N PHE A 480 -3.76 10.87 35.00
CA PHE A 480 -4.51 12.09 35.28
C PHE A 480 -3.94 12.95 36.42
N VAL A 481 -3.42 14.14 36.07
CA VAL A 481 -3.32 15.27 37.00
C VAL A 481 -3.68 16.57 36.26
N ASP A 482 -4.90 17.05 36.57
CA ASP A 482 -5.46 18.39 36.41
C ASP A 482 -4.43 19.53 36.21
N GLY A 483 -4.60 20.33 35.14
CA GLY A 483 -3.65 21.42 34.83
C GLY A 483 -3.88 22.38 33.65
N GLY A 484 -4.95 22.29 32.83
CA GLY A 484 -5.54 23.38 32.02
C GLY A 484 -4.87 23.82 30.71
N GLY A 485 -5.59 23.58 29.59
CA GLY A 485 -5.34 24.06 28.23
C GLY A 485 -5.79 23.01 27.22
N ASP A 486 -7.11 22.88 27.02
CA ASP A 486 -7.80 21.62 26.74
C ASP A 486 -7.84 21.26 25.23
N ASN A 487 -7.17 20.19 24.78
CA ASN A 487 -7.59 19.43 23.59
C ASN A 487 -8.65 18.42 24.08
N PHE A 488 -9.85 18.47 23.54
CA PHE A 488 -10.92 17.54 23.90
C PHE A 488 -11.66 17.05 22.66
N THR A 489 -12.23 15.85 22.76
CA THR A 489 -13.15 15.31 21.76
C THR A 489 -14.54 15.30 22.38
N VAL A 490 -15.51 15.92 21.73
CA VAL A 490 -16.94 15.81 22.07
C VAL A 490 -17.56 14.82 21.12
N ARG A 491 -18.24 13.81 21.67
CA ARG A 491 -19.08 12.90 20.91
C ARG A 491 -20.52 13.05 21.38
N TYR A 492 -21.47 13.21 20.47
CA TYR A 492 -22.89 13.12 20.76
C TYR A 492 -23.60 12.32 19.68
N ASN A 493 -24.55 11.51 20.12
CA ASN A 493 -25.34 10.61 19.27
C ASN A 493 -26.79 10.60 19.71
N GLY A 494 -27.62 10.06 18.83
CA GLY A 494 -29.05 9.94 19.04
C GLY A 494 -29.70 9.19 17.90
N TYR A 495 -31.01 9.10 17.97
CA TYR A 495 -31.87 8.67 16.89
C TYR A 495 -32.61 9.89 16.35
N LEU A 496 -32.44 10.19 15.07
CA LEU A 496 -33.18 11.22 14.35
C LEU A 496 -34.51 10.61 13.89
N ASP A 497 -35.61 11.18 14.39
CA ASP A 497 -36.97 10.73 14.09
C ASP A 497 -37.47 11.38 12.79
N MET A 498 -37.28 10.67 11.68
CA MET A 498 -37.77 11.06 10.36
C MET A 498 -39.12 10.40 10.07
N SER A 499 -39.79 9.76 11.04
CA SER A 499 -40.98 8.94 10.77
C SER A 499 -42.20 9.74 10.32
N THR A 500 -42.20 11.06 10.52
CA THR A 500 -43.27 11.97 10.09
C THR A 500 -42.80 12.95 9.02
N TYR A 501 -41.65 12.68 8.39
CA TYR A 501 -41.06 13.51 7.35
C TYR A 501 -41.20 12.80 6.02
N SER A 502 -41.62 13.53 4.99
CA SER A 502 -41.85 12.98 3.64
C SER A 502 -40.57 12.37 3.08
N PRO A 503 -40.66 11.28 2.30
CA PRO A 503 -39.54 10.81 1.50
C PRO A 503 -38.94 11.92 0.65
N GLY A 504 -37.63 11.84 0.39
CA GLY A 504 -36.94 12.80 -0.48
C GLY A 504 -35.49 13.06 -0.08
N GLN A 505 -34.88 14.08 -0.70
CA GLN A 505 -33.48 14.43 -0.50
C GLN A 505 -33.30 15.41 0.68
N TYR A 506 -32.56 14.98 1.69
CA TYR A 506 -32.14 15.74 2.85
C TYR A 506 -30.66 16.10 2.77
N THR A 507 -30.23 17.10 3.54
CA THR A 507 -28.83 17.52 3.63
C THR A 507 -28.45 17.76 5.08
N ILE A 508 -27.38 17.11 5.55
CA ILE A 508 -26.70 17.46 6.80
C ILE A 508 -25.67 18.54 6.52
N HIS A 509 -25.66 19.56 7.37
CA HIS A 509 -24.70 20.66 7.36
C HIS A 509 -23.86 20.55 8.63
N ILE A 510 -22.54 20.52 8.49
CA ILE A 510 -21.61 20.54 9.62
C ILE A 510 -20.67 21.74 9.49
N VAL A 511 -20.42 22.40 10.60
CA VAL A 511 -19.45 23.50 10.70
C VAL A 511 -18.64 23.33 11.97
N SER A 512 -17.32 23.50 11.86
CA SER A 512 -16.43 23.54 13.01
C SER A 512 -15.21 24.42 12.76
N ASP A 513 -14.56 24.88 13.83
CA ASP A 513 -13.28 25.60 13.76
C ASP A 513 -12.05 24.69 13.83
N ASP A 514 -12.24 23.37 14.01
CA ASP A 514 -11.20 22.33 13.93
C ASP A 514 -11.70 21.11 13.12
N THR A 515 -11.97 19.97 13.76
CA THR A 515 -12.33 18.71 13.07
C THR A 515 -13.72 18.23 13.47
N ASN A 516 -14.58 17.90 12.51
CA ASN A 516 -15.93 17.40 12.78
C ASN A 516 -16.30 16.25 11.85
N TYR A 517 -16.84 15.18 12.42
CA TYR A 517 -17.24 13.97 11.71
C TYR A 517 -18.66 13.60 12.13
N PHE A 518 -19.57 13.47 11.17
CA PHE A 518 -20.95 13.06 11.38
C PHE A 518 -21.25 11.81 10.56
N ILE A 519 -21.94 10.85 11.17
CA ILE A 519 -22.44 9.65 10.51
C ILE A 519 -23.89 9.40 10.89
N ILE A 520 -24.72 8.95 9.95
CA ILE A 520 -26.10 8.49 10.18
C ILE A 520 -26.36 7.24 9.34
N ASP A 521 -27.00 6.23 9.93
CA ASP A 521 -27.45 5.04 9.23
C ASP A 521 -28.93 5.18 8.87
N THR A 522 -29.26 5.21 7.58
CA THR A 522 -30.65 5.23 7.10
C THR A 522 -31.02 3.89 6.47
N ALA A 523 -32.30 3.70 6.12
CA ALA A 523 -32.75 2.55 5.33
C ALA A 523 -32.09 2.50 3.93
N ASP A 524 -31.63 3.66 3.43
CA ASP A 524 -31.00 3.83 2.12
C ASP A 524 -29.47 3.68 2.16
N GLY A 525 -28.90 3.45 3.34
CA GLY A 525 -27.47 3.28 3.56
C GLY A 525 -26.85 4.30 4.52
N THR A 526 -25.55 4.16 4.75
CA THR A 526 -24.80 5.01 5.67
C THR A 526 -24.39 6.32 4.99
N VAL A 527 -24.57 7.42 5.70
CA VAL A 527 -24.27 8.78 5.24
C VAL A 527 -23.19 9.37 6.14
N ILE A 528 -22.10 9.88 5.55
CA ILE A 528 -20.95 10.43 6.27
C ILE A 528 -20.71 11.87 5.82
N ALA A 529 -20.59 12.80 6.76
CA ALA A 529 -20.11 14.16 6.54
C ALA A 529 -18.81 14.37 7.34
N ASP A 530 -17.73 14.73 6.65
CA ASP A 530 -16.41 14.91 7.26
C ASP A 530 -15.85 16.33 6.98
N ASP A 531 -15.35 16.96 8.03
CA ASP A 531 -14.63 18.24 8.02
C ASP A 531 -13.27 18.08 8.72
N PRO A 532 -12.23 17.59 8.01
CA PRO A 532 -10.92 17.30 8.61
C PRO A 532 -10.00 18.53 8.76
N ASP A 533 -10.36 19.66 8.17
CA ASP A 533 -9.49 20.82 7.92
C ASP A 533 -10.03 22.16 8.44
N CYS A 534 -11.20 22.13 9.07
CA CYS A 534 -11.98 23.28 9.54
C CYS A 534 -12.51 24.28 8.51
N CYS A 535 -13.44 25.06 9.06
CA CYS A 535 -13.74 26.46 8.83
C CYS A 535 -14.66 26.81 7.66
N ALA A 536 -14.91 25.88 6.74
CA ALA A 536 -15.98 25.98 5.75
C ALA A 536 -17.15 25.08 6.14
N GLU A 537 -18.38 25.53 5.89
CA GLU A 537 -19.56 24.67 6.00
C GLU A 537 -19.41 23.49 5.04
N ARG A 538 -19.47 22.27 5.59
CA ARG A 538 -19.54 21.04 4.80
C ARG A 538 -20.98 20.57 4.77
N THR A 539 -21.40 20.09 3.61
CA THR A 539 -22.75 19.59 3.40
C THR A 539 -22.69 18.20 2.82
N GLN A 540 -23.49 17.28 3.36
CA GLN A 540 -23.68 15.95 2.82
C GLN A 540 -25.16 15.73 2.56
N SER A 541 -25.51 15.54 1.29
CA SER A 541 -26.88 15.17 0.89
C SER A 541 -27.08 13.66 0.98
N PHE A 542 -28.31 13.27 1.29
CA PHE A 542 -28.74 11.88 1.38
C PHE A 542 -30.24 11.77 1.10
N THR A 543 -30.67 10.60 0.63
CA THR A 543 -32.08 10.31 0.38
C THR A 543 -32.67 9.57 1.58
N ILE A 544 -33.93 9.85 1.89
CA ILE A 544 -34.78 9.00 2.71
C ILE A 544 -35.90 8.51 1.80
N SER A 545 -35.84 7.26 1.35
CA SER A 545 -36.93 6.62 0.59
C SER A 545 -38.00 6.07 1.53
N THR A 546 -37.57 5.55 2.67
CA THR A 546 -38.44 4.95 3.68
C THR A 546 -38.38 5.79 4.95
N PRO A 547 -39.46 6.45 5.39
CA PRO A 547 -39.49 7.16 6.65
C PRO A 547 -39.18 6.24 7.84
N GLY A 548 -38.43 6.73 8.81
CA GLY A 548 -37.97 5.91 9.92
C GLY A 548 -37.25 6.71 11.00
N ILE A 549 -36.73 5.99 11.98
CA ILE A 549 -35.97 6.53 13.10
C ILE A 549 -34.54 6.03 12.96
N PHE A 550 -33.63 6.96 12.71
CA PHE A 550 -32.28 6.67 12.22
C PHE A 550 -31.21 7.06 13.22
N PRO A 551 -30.31 6.15 13.60
CA PRO A 551 -29.25 6.46 14.54
C PRO A 551 -28.17 7.29 13.87
N PHE A 552 -27.70 8.33 14.56
CA PHE A 552 -26.57 9.14 14.14
C PHE A 552 -25.54 9.29 15.26
N ASP A 553 -24.31 9.60 14.86
CA ASP A 553 -23.19 9.91 15.74
C ASP A 553 -22.39 11.08 15.19
N ASN A 554 -21.97 11.98 16.07
CA ASN A 554 -21.14 13.11 15.73
C ASN A 554 -19.93 13.17 16.67
N VAL A 555 -18.74 13.33 16.10
CA VAL A 555 -17.47 13.43 16.81
C VAL A 555 -16.77 14.71 16.37
N PHE A 556 -16.45 15.56 17.33
CA PHE A 556 -15.77 16.83 17.11
C PHE A 556 -14.52 16.92 17.98
N GLY A 557 -13.37 17.26 17.39
CA GLY A 557 -12.06 17.28 18.03
C GLY A 557 -11.40 18.66 18.02
N GLU A 558 -10.85 19.07 19.17
CA GLU A 558 -10.40 20.45 19.46
C GLU A 558 -8.89 20.59 19.70
N GLN A 559 -8.31 21.68 19.17
CA GLN A 559 -6.92 22.12 19.37
C GLN A 559 -6.79 23.57 19.89
N GLY A 560 -7.58 23.94 20.90
CA GLY A 560 -7.30 25.08 21.78
C GLY A 560 -7.70 26.45 21.24
N GLY A 561 -8.76 27.01 21.81
CA GLY A 561 -9.34 28.30 21.45
C GLY A 561 -10.55 28.62 22.32
N GLY A 562 -11.50 29.40 21.80
CA GLY A 562 -12.84 29.53 22.39
C GLY A 562 -13.83 29.26 21.26
N GLU A 563 -14.54 28.15 21.36
CA GLU A 563 -14.86 27.32 20.18
C GLU A 563 -16.38 27.09 19.97
N TRP A 564 -16.76 26.65 18.76
CA TRP A 564 -18.15 26.40 18.31
C TRP A 564 -18.22 25.31 17.23
N THR A 565 -19.16 24.37 17.38
CA THR A 565 -19.57 23.42 16.32
C THR A 565 -21.08 23.55 16.11
N ASP A 566 -21.52 23.52 14.85
CA ASP A 566 -22.93 23.51 14.47
C ASP A 566 -23.20 22.27 13.59
N VAL A 567 -24.26 21.53 13.91
CA VAL A 567 -24.84 20.50 13.04
C VAL A 567 -26.29 20.84 12.78
N ALA A 568 -26.65 20.91 11.50
CA ALA A 568 -27.95 21.30 11.02
C ALA A 568 -28.44 20.38 9.90
N ILE A 569 -29.73 20.45 9.62
CA ILE A 569 -30.40 19.66 8.59
C ILE A 569 -31.32 20.55 7.76
N SER A 570 -31.44 20.24 6.47
CA SER A 570 -32.42 20.81 5.54
C SER A 570 -33.02 19.73 4.65
N GLY A 571 -34.20 19.96 4.09
CA GLY A 571 -34.86 19.04 3.17
C GLY A 571 -36.38 19.25 3.14
N PRO A 572 -37.14 18.35 2.49
CA PRO A 572 -38.60 18.36 2.49
C PRO A 572 -39.17 18.48 3.91
N GLY A 573 -40.15 19.37 4.09
CA GLY A 573 -40.76 19.63 5.39
C GLY A 573 -39.92 20.46 6.39
N ILE A 574 -38.64 20.74 6.11
CA ILE A 574 -37.75 21.53 6.98
C ILE A 574 -37.58 22.95 6.40
N PRO A 575 -37.95 24.02 7.13
CA PRO A 575 -37.92 25.39 6.60
C PRO A 575 -36.50 25.97 6.58
N GLY A 576 -35.74 25.62 5.54
CA GLY A 576 -34.35 26.06 5.34
C GLY A 576 -33.35 25.17 6.08
N ILE A 577 -32.24 25.76 6.54
CA ILE A 577 -31.23 25.08 7.35
C ILE A 577 -31.59 25.28 8.83
N VAL A 578 -31.87 24.19 9.54
CA VAL A 578 -32.32 24.20 10.94
C VAL A 578 -31.38 23.34 11.78
N ALA A 579 -31.00 23.80 12.96
CA ALA A 579 -30.13 23.05 13.86
C ALA A 579 -30.75 21.68 14.21
N LEU A 580 -29.92 20.64 14.25
CA LEU A 580 -30.38 19.28 14.50
C LEU A 580 -31.08 19.20 15.87
N GLY A 581 -32.28 18.62 15.90
CA GLY A 581 -33.15 18.52 17.08
C GLY A 581 -33.88 19.82 17.49
N ASP A 582 -33.75 20.92 16.75
CA ASP A 582 -34.55 22.15 16.96
C ASP A 582 -35.96 22.00 16.37
N THR A 583 -36.77 21.18 17.04
CA THR A 583 -38.16 20.87 16.63
C THR A 583 -39.06 22.10 16.60
N GLU A 584 -38.74 23.17 17.35
CA GLU A 584 -39.53 24.41 17.32
C GLU A 584 -39.40 25.16 15.99
N ASN A 585 -38.27 24.98 15.29
CA ASN A 585 -37.99 25.59 13.99
C ASN A 585 -38.06 24.58 12.82
N GLY A 586 -38.56 23.37 13.06
CA GLY A 586 -38.88 22.39 12.01
C GLY A 586 -37.84 21.30 11.77
N SER A 587 -36.78 21.20 12.59
CA SER A 587 -35.90 20.01 12.56
C SER A 587 -36.65 18.78 13.07
N PRO A 588 -36.33 17.59 12.55
CA PRO A 588 -36.81 16.33 13.08
C PRO A 588 -36.45 16.15 14.57
N PRO A 589 -37.30 15.49 15.37
CA PRO A 589 -36.99 15.15 16.77
C PRO A 589 -35.74 14.28 16.88
N VAL A 590 -35.04 14.41 18.00
CA VAL A 590 -33.92 13.51 18.36
C VAL A 590 -34.24 12.80 19.67
N TYR A 591 -34.07 11.47 19.69
CA TYR A 591 -34.15 10.63 20.88
C TYR A 591 -32.75 10.18 21.31
N PRO A 592 -32.46 10.04 22.62
CA PRO A 592 -31.20 9.46 23.05
C PRO A 592 -31.15 7.96 22.79
N ILE A 593 -29.95 7.45 22.55
CA ILE A 593 -29.71 6.01 22.44
C ILE A 593 -29.81 5.37 23.84
N ALA A 594 -30.61 4.33 23.97
CA ALA A 594 -30.68 3.50 25.17
C ALA A 594 -30.82 2.02 24.80
N ALA A 595 -30.41 1.12 25.70
CA ALA A 595 -30.76 -0.29 25.58
C ALA A 595 -32.28 -0.40 25.63
N ASN A 596 -32.92 -0.98 24.60
CA ASN A 596 -34.36 -1.27 24.67
C ASN A 596 -34.53 -2.46 25.63
N PRO A 597 -35.07 -2.28 26.84
CA PRO A 597 -35.16 -3.35 27.83
C PRO A 597 -36.42 -4.21 27.64
N GLU A 598 -37.13 -4.05 26.53
CA GLU A 598 -38.27 -4.92 26.20
C GLU A 598 -37.74 -6.32 25.87
N ASP A 599 -38.21 -7.28 26.66
CA ASP A 599 -38.00 -8.73 26.58
C ASP A 599 -39.42 -9.29 26.69
N SER A 600 -40.11 -9.33 25.55
CA SER A 600 -41.55 -9.55 25.44
C SER A 600 -41.95 -11.00 25.70
N ASP A 601 -41.06 -11.96 25.45
CA ASP A 601 -41.29 -13.38 25.68
C ASP A 601 -40.59 -13.95 26.93
N GLY A 602 -39.69 -13.18 27.54
CA GLY A 602 -39.21 -13.34 28.91
C GLY A 602 -38.07 -14.34 29.06
N ASP A 603 -37.18 -14.41 28.08
CA ASP A 603 -36.05 -15.34 28.04
C ASP A 603 -34.67 -14.70 28.27
N ASP A 604 -34.69 -13.47 28.78
CA ASP A 604 -33.53 -12.64 29.11
C ASP A 604 -32.73 -12.14 27.88
N LEU A 605 -33.25 -12.31 26.65
CA LEU A 605 -32.79 -11.63 25.44
C LEU A 605 -33.62 -10.35 25.17
N PRO A 606 -33.02 -9.25 24.67
CA PRO A 606 -33.78 -8.07 24.27
C PRO A 606 -34.45 -8.22 22.88
N ASP A 607 -35.72 -7.85 22.76
CA ASP A 607 -36.51 -7.95 21.52
C ASP A 607 -35.81 -7.31 20.30
N ALA A 608 -35.16 -6.17 20.54
CA ALA A 608 -34.45 -5.41 19.51
C ALA A 608 -33.20 -6.14 19.00
N TRP A 609 -32.53 -6.91 19.87
CA TRP A 609 -31.37 -7.71 19.49
C TRP A 609 -31.81 -8.94 18.70
N GLU A 610 -32.84 -9.64 19.17
CA GLU A 610 -33.34 -10.85 18.51
C GLU A 610 -33.81 -10.58 17.08
N THR A 611 -34.49 -9.45 16.86
CA THR A 611 -35.02 -9.06 15.55
C THR A 611 -34.01 -8.35 14.65
N SER A 612 -32.77 -8.13 15.10
CA SER A 612 -31.73 -7.48 14.30
C SER A 612 -31.11 -8.40 13.24
N TRP A 613 -31.27 -9.71 13.39
CA TRP A 613 -30.69 -10.71 12.51
C TRP A 613 -31.66 -11.08 11.39
N THR A 614 -31.21 -10.99 10.14
CA THR A 614 -32.08 -11.16 8.94
C THR A 614 -32.79 -12.53 8.85
N SER A 615 -32.27 -13.56 9.51
CA SER A 615 -32.86 -14.91 9.59
C SER A 615 -33.83 -15.12 10.75
N ILE A 616 -34.03 -14.10 11.60
CA ILE A 616 -34.95 -14.13 12.74
C ILE A 616 -36.18 -13.28 12.42
N ASP A 617 -37.34 -13.92 12.29
CA ASP A 617 -38.63 -13.30 11.98
C ASP A 617 -39.60 -13.27 13.17
N ASN A 618 -39.20 -13.82 14.32
CA ASN A 618 -39.99 -13.90 15.55
C ASN A 618 -39.11 -14.13 16.78
N LEU A 619 -39.40 -13.42 17.87
CA LEU A 619 -38.72 -13.46 19.18
C LEU A 619 -38.44 -14.91 19.67
N SER A 620 -39.43 -15.80 19.58
CA SER A 620 -39.26 -17.19 20.07
C SER A 620 -38.26 -18.10 19.30
N GLN A 621 -37.54 -17.58 18.30
CA GLN A 621 -36.52 -18.33 17.57
C GLN A 621 -35.18 -18.38 18.30
N LEU A 622 -34.76 -17.27 18.91
CA LEU A 622 -33.63 -17.25 19.83
C LEU A 622 -34.14 -17.51 21.25
N SER A 623 -33.25 -17.90 22.14
CA SER A 623 -33.53 -17.91 23.58
C SER A 623 -32.24 -17.88 24.40
N GLY A 624 -32.24 -17.28 25.59
CA GLY A 624 -31.02 -17.18 26.39
C GLY A 624 -30.31 -18.53 26.72
N ASP A 625 -31.04 -19.65 26.71
CA ASP A 625 -30.50 -21.02 26.89
C ASP A 625 -30.42 -21.81 25.55
N GLY A 626 -30.80 -21.19 24.44
CA GLY A 626 -30.78 -21.71 23.07
C GLY A 626 -29.37 -21.67 22.48
N ASP A 627 -29.22 -22.29 21.31
CA ASP A 627 -27.98 -22.38 20.53
C ASP A 627 -28.45 -22.55 19.08
N PHE A 628 -28.75 -21.42 18.45
CA PHE A 628 -29.51 -21.38 17.20
C PHE A 628 -28.74 -21.96 16.02
N ASP A 629 -27.44 -21.67 15.91
CA ASP A 629 -26.56 -22.11 14.83
C ASP A 629 -25.77 -23.40 15.13
N ASN A 630 -25.78 -23.88 16.38
CA ASN A 630 -25.21 -25.15 16.85
C ASN A 630 -23.67 -25.17 16.87
N ASP A 631 -23.05 -24.04 17.20
CA ASP A 631 -21.61 -23.87 17.33
C ASP A 631 -21.08 -24.30 18.73
N GLY A 632 -21.97 -24.34 19.72
CA GLY A 632 -21.70 -24.69 21.12
C GLY A 632 -21.69 -23.51 22.10
N SER A 633 -21.86 -22.29 21.62
CA SER A 633 -22.21 -21.09 22.39
C SER A 633 -23.75 -21.00 22.52
N THR A 634 -24.26 -20.49 23.63
CA THR A 634 -25.71 -20.20 23.73
C THR A 634 -26.04 -18.81 23.20
N ASP A 635 -27.26 -18.58 22.69
CA ASP A 635 -27.68 -17.26 22.18
C ASP A 635 -27.44 -16.13 23.23
N GLY A 636 -27.56 -16.45 24.53
CA GLY A 636 -27.22 -15.53 25.62
C GLY A 636 -25.71 -15.34 25.90
N GLU A 637 -24.89 -16.37 25.66
CA GLU A 637 -23.43 -16.27 25.65
C GLU A 637 -22.95 -15.43 24.47
N GLU A 638 -23.55 -15.60 23.30
CA GLU A 638 -23.28 -14.83 22.08
C GLU A 638 -23.66 -13.36 22.25
N LEU A 639 -24.81 -13.06 22.87
CA LEU A 639 -25.15 -11.69 23.30
C LEU A 639 -24.07 -11.07 24.19
N THR A 640 -23.41 -11.87 25.04
CA THR A 640 -22.35 -11.41 25.95
C THR A 640 -21.00 -11.28 25.24
N ALA A 641 -20.66 -12.22 24.36
CA ALA A 641 -19.42 -12.29 23.59
C ALA A 641 -19.44 -11.35 22.37
N ARG A 642 -20.62 -10.91 21.95
CA ARG A 642 -20.92 -10.08 20.77
C ARG A 642 -20.69 -10.80 19.44
N THR A 643 -20.94 -12.09 19.41
CA THR A 643 -20.91 -12.93 18.21
C THR A 643 -22.29 -13.02 17.56
N ASP A 644 -22.36 -13.46 16.31
CA ASP A 644 -23.60 -13.54 15.54
C ASP A 644 -24.30 -14.89 15.81
N PRO A 645 -25.49 -14.91 16.48
CA PRO A 645 -26.20 -16.14 16.84
C PRO A 645 -26.75 -16.93 15.65
N THR A 646 -26.49 -16.46 14.43
CA THR A 646 -26.90 -17.10 13.19
C THR A 646 -25.71 -17.59 12.36
N ASN A 647 -24.49 -17.30 12.80
CA ASN A 647 -23.25 -17.66 12.13
C ASN A 647 -22.30 -18.40 13.10
N PRO A 648 -22.07 -19.71 12.90
CA PRO A 648 -21.35 -20.53 13.87
C PRO A 648 -19.84 -20.26 13.95
N ASP A 649 -19.30 -19.32 13.19
CA ASP A 649 -17.89 -18.91 13.08
C ASP A 649 -17.89 -17.44 12.65
N THR A 650 -17.92 -16.53 13.62
CA THR A 650 -18.23 -15.10 13.39
C THR A 650 -17.13 -14.37 12.63
N ASP A 651 -15.87 -14.78 12.75
CA ASP A 651 -14.72 -14.13 12.12
C ASP A 651 -14.10 -14.93 10.94
N ASP A 652 -14.74 -16.03 10.54
CA ASP A 652 -14.44 -16.84 9.35
C ASP A 652 -13.03 -17.45 9.36
N ASP A 653 -12.49 -17.74 10.54
CA ASP A 653 -11.12 -18.22 10.72
C ASP A 653 -11.01 -19.76 10.72
N GLY A 654 -12.16 -20.45 10.84
CA GLY A 654 -12.30 -21.91 10.87
C GLY A 654 -12.58 -22.51 12.25
N LEU A 655 -12.63 -21.71 13.31
CA LEU A 655 -13.04 -22.10 14.67
C LEU A 655 -14.48 -21.64 14.96
N PRO A 656 -15.31 -22.50 15.58
CA PRO A 656 -16.63 -22.04 16.01
C PRO A 656 -16.56 -21.12 17.24
N ASP A 657 -17.46 -20.14 17.36
CA ASP A 657 -17.43 -19.14 18.45
C ASP A 657 -17.43 -19.79 19.85
N GLY A 658 -18.17 -20.89 20.02
CA GLY A 658 -18.23 -21.68 21.26
C GLY A 658 -16.92 -22.38 21.65
N VAL A 659 -15.95 -22.49 20.73
CA VAL A 659 -14.57 -22.95 20.98
C VAL A 659 -13.68 -21.80 21.47
N GLU A 660 -14.02 -20.57 21.10
CA GLU A 660 -13.18 -19.38 21.21
C GLU A 660 -13.57 -18.51 22.42
N THR A 661 -13.16 -18.97 23.59
CA THR A 661 -13.65 -18.42 24.86
C THR A 661 -13.14 -17.01 25.22
N GLY A 662 -12.21 -16.43 24.44
CA GLY A 662 -11.62 -15.11 24.70
C GLY A 662 -10.84 -15.02 26.03
N THR A 663 -10.48 -16.15 26.62
CA THR A 663 -9.81 -16.20 27.93
C THR A 663 -8.33 -15.86 27.87
N GLY A 664 -7.73 -15.83 26.68
CA GLY A 664 -6.29 -15.67 26.46
C GLY A 664 -5.47 -16.83 27.03
N THR A 665 -6.07 -18.02 27.16
CA THR A 665 -5.39 -19.22 27.65
C THR A 665 -5.90 -20.45 26.91
N PHE A 666 -5.01 -21.06 26.12
CA PHE A 666 -5.31 -22.31 25.43
C PHE A 666 -5.50 -23.46 26.41
N VAL A 667 -6.71 -24.05 26.43
CA VAL A 667 -7.02 -25.22 27.25
C VAL A 667 -6.97 -26.49 26.40
N ASN A 668 -7.66 -26.51 25.26
CA ASN A 668 -7.69 -27.61 24.28
C ASN A 668 -8.45 -27.20 22.99
N ALA A 669 -8.54 -28.09 22.01
CA ALA A 669 -9.23 -27.82 20.72
C ALA A 669 -10.75 -27.55 20.79
N THR A 670 -11.38 -27.58 21.97
CA THR A 670 -12.78 -27.13 22.16
C THR A 670 -12.88 -25.98 23.15
N ASP A 671 -11.74 -25.34 23.48
CA ASP A 671 -11.57 -24.17 24.35
C ASP A 671 -10.15 -23.62 24.10
N THR A 672 -9.99 -22.93 22.97
CA THR A 672 -8.71 -22.40 22.45
C THR A 672 -8.29 -21.13 23.18
N GLY A 673 -9.26 -20.42 23.78
CA GLY A 673 -9.01 -19.15 24.47
C GLY A 673 -8.66 -17.98 23.55
N THR A 674 -8.70 -18.20 22.23
CA THR A 674 -8.67 -17.21 21.15
C THR A 674 -9.98 -16.41 21.13
N GLY A 675 -10.05 -15.34 20.35
CA GLY A 675 -11.21 -14.45 20.36
C GLY A 675 -12.04 -14.55 19.09
N ALA A 676 -13.30 -14.97 19.22
CA ALA A 676 -14.32 -15.15 18.18
C ALA A 676 -14.70 -13.93 17.30
N LEU A 677 -13.95 -12.84 17.39
CA LEU A 677 -14.14 -11.61 16.60
C LEU A 677 -12.82 -11.15 15.98
N ASN A 678 -11.78 -11.96 16.08
CA ASN A 678 -10.44 -11.63 15.67
C ASN A 678 -9.75 -12.89 15.13
N PRO A 679 -9.68 -13.05 13.80
CA PRO A 679 -9.28 -14.31 13.17
C PRO A 679 -7.78 -14.64 13.32
N ASP A 680 -6.99 -13.76 13.93
CA ASP A 680 -5.55 -13.91 14.23
C ASP A 680 -5.30 -13.27 15.62
N THR A 681 -5.39 -14.07 16.68
CA THR A 681 -5.37 -13.59 18.07
C THR A 681 -4.03 -13.01 18.50
N ASP A 682 -2.92 -13.55 18.01
CA ASP A 682 -1.58 -13.11 18.41
C ASP A 682 -0.88 -12.16 17.41
N GLY A 683 -1.39 -12.07 16.18
CA GLY A 683 -0.99 -11.10 15.18
C GLY A 683 0.26 -11.49 14.39
N ASP A 684 0.52 -12.78 14.23
CA ASP A 684 1.70 -13.30 13.53
C ASP A 684 1.49 -13.54 12.02
N GLY A 685 0.24 -13.43 11.56
CA GLY A 685 -0.18 -13.62 10.18
C GLY A 685 -0.73 -15.00 9.82
N LEU A 686 -0.89 -15.90 10.79
CA LEU A 686 -1.68 -17.13 10.69
C LEU A 686 -3.07 -16.91 11.32
N SER A 687 -4.07 -17.66 10.86
CA SER A 687 -5.40 -17.61 11.48
C SER A 687 -5.50 -18.60 12.64
N ASP A 688 -6.25 -18.29 13.70
CA ASP A 688 -6.29 -19.16 14.89
C ASP A 688 -6.75 -20.58 14.54
N GLY A 689 -7.65 -20.72 13.56
CA GLY A 689 -8.13 -22.00 13.04
C GLY A 689 -7.10 -22.90 12.36
N VAL A 690 -5.95 -22.39 11.90
CA VAL A 690 -4.85 -23.24 11.37
C VAL A 690 -3.86 -23.67 12.45
N GLU A 691 -3.94 -23.08 13.65
CA GLU A 691 -2.96 -23.21 14.72
C GLU A 691 -3.42 -24.15 15.84
N THR A 692 -3.14 -25.44 15.66
CA THR A 692 -3.71 -26.48 16.52
C THR A 692 -3.04 -26.63 17.90
N ASN A 693 -1.97 -25.87 18.17
CA ASN A 693 -1.10 -25.97 19.34
C ASN A 693 -0.63 -27.41 19.60
N SER A 694 -0.41 -28.17 18.52
CA SER A 694 0.01 -29.57 18.57
C SER A 694 1.52 -29.73 18.73
N GLY A 695 2.29 -28.67 18.45
CA GLY A 695 3.75 -28.65 18.42
C GLY A 695 4.32 -29.48 17.28
N THR A 696 3.58 -29.67 16.19
CA THR A 696 4.01 -30.47 15.04
C THR A 696 3.40 -29.91 13.77
N PHE A 697 4.26 -29.41 12.89
CA PHE A 697 3.83 -28.94 11.57
C PHE A 697 3.34 -30.10 10.69
N ILE A 698 2.12 -29.98 10.19
CA ILE A 698 1.54 -30.93 9.23
C ILE A 698 1.53 -30.31 7.83
N ASP A 699 0.86 -29.18 7.67
CA ASP A 699 0.82 -28.35 6.46
C ASP A 699 0.24 -26.96 6.77
N VAL A 700 -0.01 -26.14 5.74
CA VAL A 700 -0.52 -24.76 5.89
C VAL A 700 -1.94 -24.66 6.47
N THR A 701 -2.66 -25.78 6.60
CA THR A 701 -4.01 -25.83 7.20
C THR A 701 -3.99 -26.44 8.61
N ASP A 702 -2.83 -26.89 9.08
CA ASP A 702 -2.57 -27.38 10.44
C ASP A 702 -1.07 -27.18 10.72
N THR A 703 -0.74 -25.97 11.15
CA THR A 703 0.65 -25.53 11.38
C THR A 703 1.23 -26.10 12.66
N GLY A 704 0.37 -26.52 13.59
CA GLY A 704 0.76 -27.04 14.90
C GLY A 704 1.27 -25.98 15.88
N THR A 705 1.34 -24.72 15.46
CA THR A 705 1.75 -23.54 16.25
C THR A 705 0.66 -23.15 17.24
N ASN A 706 0.96 -22.26 18.18
CA ASN A 706 0.09 -21.89 19.27
C ASN A 706 -0.56 -20.52 18.99
N PRO A 707 -1.90 -20.44 18.84
CA PRO A 707 -2.62 -19.23 18.40
C PRO A 707 -2.65 -18.07 19.41
N LEU A 708 -1.84 -18.16 20.45
CA LEU A 708 -1.72 -17.15 21.50
C LEU A 708 -0.25 -16.73 21.67
N SER A 709 0.61 -17.11 20.73
CA SER A 709 2.07 -16.97 20.78
C SER A 709 2.64 -16.78 19.39
N VAL A 710 2.89 -15.51 19.04
CA VAL A 710 3.54 -15.07 17.80
C VAL A 710 4.74 -15.91 17.37
N ASP A 711 5.50 -16.44 18.34
CA ASP A 711 6.67 -17.30 18.14
C ASP A 711 6.49 -18.55 19.02
N SER A 712 6.13 -19.67 18.40
CA SER A 712 5.76 -20.91 19.10
C SER A 712 6.96 -21.68 19.63
N ASP A 713 8.10 -21.62 18.95
CA ASP A 713 9.30 -22.38 19.31
C ASP A 713 10.34 -21.58 20.11
N GLY A 714 10.16 -20.25 20.17
CA GLY A 714 10.94 -19.31 20.96
C GLY A 714 12.25 -18.88 20.30
N ASP A 715 12.38 -18.97 18.99
CA ASP A 715 13.58 -18.59 18.23
C ASP A 715 13.62 -17.12 17.75
N LEU A 716 12.58 -16.36 18.09
CA LEU A 716 12.38 -14.95 17.75
C LEU A 716 11.99 -14.68 16.29
N CYS A 717 11.55 -15.70 15.54
CA CYS A 717 10.83 -15.53 14.27
C CYS A 717 9.33 -15.79 14.46
N PRO A 718 8.44 -14.94 13.91
CA PRO A 718 7.01 -15.24 13.94
C PRO A 718 6.64 -16.46 13.09
N ASP A 719 5.71 -17.28 13.57
CA ASP A 719 5.38 -18.58 12.95
C ASP A 719 4.87 -18.41 11.49
N GLY A 720 4.04 -17.39 11.25
CA GLY A 720 3.57 -17.01 9.91
C GLY A 720 4.69 -16.64 8.92
N VAL A 721 5.77 -16.05 9.41
CA VAL A 721 6.95 -15.69 8.58
C VAL A 721 7.76 -16.93 8.23
N GLU A 722 7.92 -17.86 9.17
CA GLU A 722 8.59 -19.14 8.93
C GLU A 722 7.86 -19.97 7.87
N LEU A 723 6.54 -20.04 7.97
CA LEU A 723 5.71 -20.75 7.00
C LEU A 723 5.85 -20.15 5.59
N ALA A 724 5.87 -18.83 5.48
CA ALA A 724 6.09 -18.12 4.21
C ALA A 724 7.48 -18.42 3.60
N ARG A 725 8.48 -18.74 4.44
CA ARG A 725 9.84 -19.14 4.04
C ARG A 725 9.98 -20.64 3.77
N GLY A 726 8.95 -21.42 4.07
CA GLY A 726 8.96 -22.88 3.97
C GLY A 726 9.82 -23.57 5.03
N SER A 727 10.11 -22.90 6.15
CA SER A 727 10.62 -23.53 7.36
C SER A 727 9.47 -24.10 8.21
N ASP A 728 9.81 -24.96 9.16
CA ASP A 728 8.85 -25.55 10.09
C ASP A 728 8.77 -24.64 11.32
N PRO A 729 7.62 -23.99 11.59
CA PRO A 729 7.47 -23.01 12.67
C PRO A 729 7.47 -23.60 14.09
N ASN A 730 7.70 -24.91 14.22
CA ASN A 730 7.82 -25.57 15.52
C ASN A 730 9.26 -26.04 15.81
N GLU A 731 10.22 -25.66 14.96
CA GLU A 731 11.60 -26.13 15.02
C GLU A 731 12.59 -24.96 14.98
N ALA A 732 13.07 -24.57 16.17
CA ALA A 732 13.96 -23.42 16.35
C ALA A 732 15.12 -23.40 15.35
N SER A 733 15.03 -22.52 14.36
CA SER A 733 15.93 -22.42 13.21
C SER A 733 16.48 -20.99 13.02
N GLY A 734 15.88 -20.00 13.67
CA GLY A 734 16.20 -18.58 13.69
C GLY A 734 17.39 -18.23 14.58
N LEU A 735 18.61 -18.37 14.05
CA LEU A 735 19.76 -17.57 14.49
C LEU A 735 20.66 -17.25 13.29
N GLY A 736 20.27 -16.24 12.51
CA GLY A 736 21.12 -15.65 11.46
C GLY A 736 22.35 -14.90 12.01
N ALA A 737 22.37 -14.52 13.29
CA ALA A 737 23.52 -13.91 13.93
C ALA A 737 24.43 -14.96 14.58
N SER A 738 25.44 -15.42 13.83
CA SER A 738 26.61 -16.03 14.48
C SER A 738 27.30 -14.99 15.38
N SER A 739 27.92 -15.41 16.48
CA SER A 739 28.56 -14.56 17.51
C SER A 739 29.60 -13.51 17.01
N GLY A 740 29.89 -13.40 15.70
CA GLY A 740 30.85 -12.45 15.15
C GLY A 740 30.63 -12.00 13.70
N ALA A 741 29.44 -12.23 13.11
CA ALA A 741 29.09 -11.69 11.79
C ALA A 741 27.58 -11.50 11.63
N TYR A 742 27.19 -10.46 10.88
CA TYR A 742 25.81 -10.17 10.46
C TYR A 742 25.78 -9.93 8.95
N LEU A 743 24.97 -10.68 8.21
CA LEU A 743 24.89 -10.65 6.76
C LEU A 743 23.43 -10.50 6.31
N GLN A 744 23.14 -9.49 5.49
CA GLN A 744 21.83 -9.29 4.89
C GLN A 744 21.95 -8.73 3.48
N ASN A 745 21.55 -9.51 2.48
CA ASN A 745 21.38 -9.06 1.09
C ASN A 745 19.93 -8.68 0.76
N PHE A 746 18.99 -8.81 1.71
CA PHE A 746 17.57 -8.45 1.58
C PHE A 746 16.78 -9.13 0.44
N ASP A 747 17.43 -9.95 -0.39
CA ASP A 747 16.78 -10.78 -1.39
C ASP A 747 15.81 -11.79 -0.76
N GLY A 748 14.71 -12.06 -1.45
CA GLY A 748 13.75 -13.10 -1.07
C GLY A 748 12.71 -12.69 -0.03
N PHE A 749 12.79 -11.48 0.52
CA PHE A 749 11.74 -10.90 1.35
C PHE A 749 10.66 -10.22 0.48
N PRO A 750 9.36 -10.39 0.79
CA PRO A 750 8.28 -9.65 0.13
C PRO A 750 8.41 -8.13 0.27
N ASN A 751 7.83 -7.39 -0.68
CA ASN A 751 7.73 -5.93 -0.56
C ASN A 751 6.87 -5.57 0.66
N GLY A 752 7.36 -4.66 1.50
CA GLY A 752 6.71 -4.25 2.74
C GLY A 752 7.23 -4.94 4.01
N THR A 753 8.11 -5.95 3.91
CA THR A 753 8.68 -6.62 5.08
C THR A 753 9.46 -5.64 5.98
N THR A 754 9.19 -5.68 7.29
CA THR A 754 9.86 -4.87 8.33
C THR A 754 10.54 -5.71 9.42
N ASP A 755 10.21 -6.99 9.54
CA ASP A 755 10.90 -7.95 10.39
C ASP A 755 11.59 -9.01 9.54
N LEU A 756 12.89 -9.23 9.77
CA LEU A 756 13.73 -10.12 8.99
C LEU A 756 14.01 -11.47 9.67
N CYS A 757 13.49 -11.70 10.89
CA CYS A 757 13.74 -12.91 11.68
C CYS A 757 15.23 -13.17 11.98
N ASP A 758 16.02 -12.12 12.12
CA ASP A 758 17.46 -12.20 12.39
C ASP A 758 17.87 -11.32 13.58
N GLY A 759 16.89 -10.82 14.35
CA GLY A 759 17.05 -9.89 15.45
C GLY A 759 17.35 -8.45 15.03
N SER A 760 17.33 -8.15 13.72
CA SER A 760 17.34 -6.78 13.22
C SER A 760 15.98 -6.12 13.35
N ALA A 761 15.95 -4.80 13.26
CA ALA A 761 14.72 -4.03 13.35
C ALA A 761 14.69 -2.90 12.33
N ILE A 762 13.64 -2.87 11.51
CA ILE A 762 13.32 -1.76 10.60
C ILE A 762 12.23 -0.90 11.25
N GLY A 763 12.41 0.43 11.26
CA GLY A 763 11.43 1.35 11.82
C GLY A 763 11.41 2.69 11.13
N SER A 764 10.25 3.32 11.00
CA SER A 764 10.11 4.68 10.47
C SER A 764 8.92 5.43 11.04
N ASN A 765 8.90 6.76 10.92
CA ASN A 765 7.64 7.52 10.98
C ASN A 765 7.10 7.71 9.56
N ASN A 766 5.81 7.44 9.36
CA ASN A 766 5.09 7.46 8.07
C ASN A 766 5.43 6.32 7.08
N GLY A 767 5.98 5.20 7.55
CA GLY A 767 5.95 3.91 6.86
C GLY A 767 6.79 3.67 5.59
N PRO A 768 7.76 4.50 5.13
CA PRO A 768 8.50 4.17 3.89
C PRO A 768 9.54 3.05 4.10
N ALA A 769 9.93 2.78 5.36
CA ALA A 769 11.03 1.87 5.65
C ALA A 769 10.57 0.42 5.66
N SER A 770 10.99 -0.33 4.66
CA SER A 770 10.66 -1.74 4.46
C SER A 770 11.57 -2.33 3.39
N ILE A 771 11.55 -3.65 3.22
CA ILE A 771 12.15 -4.27 2.04
C ILE A 771 11.29 -3.93 0.82
N GLN A 772 11.95 -3.50 -0.26
CA GLN A 772 11.34 -3.17 -1.55
C GLN A 772 12.26 -3.66 -2.65
N ASP A 773 11.73 -4.53 -3.52
CA ASP A 773 12.41 -5.08 -4.68
C ASP A 773 13.77 -5.73 -4.34
N GLY A 774 13.83 -6.42 -3.19
CA GLY A 774 15.03 -7.10 -2.68
C GLY A 774 16.05 -6.17 -2.01
N GLN A 775 15.69 -4.92 -1.72
CA GLN A 775 16.58 -3.94 -1.08
C GLN A 775 15.93 -3.32 0.15
N LEU A 776 16.73 -2.94 1.15
CA LEU A 776 16.23 -2.16 2.29
C LEU A 776 16.01 -0.72 1.84
N ARG A 777 14.75 -0.29 1.76
CA ARG A 777 14.39 1.11 1.56
C ARG A 777 14.29 1.80 2.92
N LEU A 778 15.00 2.91 3.12
CA LEU A 778 14.90 3.73 4.33
C LEU A 778 13.98 4.95 4.10
N THR A 779 14.12 5.64 2.98
CA THR A 779 13.31 6.80 2.61
C THR A 779 12.81 6.69 1.18
N GLU A 780 11.78 7.46 0.83
CA GLU A 780 11.19 7.49 -0.51
C GLU A 780 10.87 8.93 -0.94
N SER A 781 11.31 9.26 -2.16
CA SER A 781 11.07 10.55 -2.79
C SER A 781 9.57 10.84 -2.96
N GLY A 782 9.12 11.97 -2.44
CA GLY A 782 7.72 12.39 -2.46
C GLY A 782 7.01 12.24 -1.11
N LEU A 783 7.60 11.48 -0.17
CA LEU A 783 7.10 11.33 1.20
C LEU A 783 7.86 12.27 2.16
N GLY A 784 7.18 13.32 2.61
CA GLY A 784 7.77 14.34 3.49
C GLY A 784 7.83 13.93 4.98
N SER A 785 8.79 14.49 5.71
CA SER A 785 8.95 14.37 7.18
C SER A 785 9.25 12.97 7.73
N THR A 786 9.76 12.07 6.89
CA THR A 786 10.13 10.71 7.29
C THR A 786 11.52 10.70 7.97
N HIS A 787 11.65 9.82 8.94
CA HIS A 787 12.82 9.43 9.72
C HIS A 787 12.74 7.91 9.78
N ALA A 788 13.77 7.24 9.29
CA ALA A 788 13.82 5.79 9.22
C ALA A 788 15.12 5.29 9.82
N SER A 789 15.06 4.11 10.44
CA SER A 789 16.22 3.40 10.91
C SER A 789 16.16 1.91 10.61
N PHE A 790 17.33 1.33 10.45
CA PHE A 790 17.54 -0.11 10.45
C PHE A 790 18.63 -0.43 11.47
N ARG A 791 18.40 -1.41 12.34
CA ARG A 791 19.30 -1.78 13.44
C ARG A 791 19.62 -3.24 13.40
N THR A 792 20.89 -3.58 13.62
CA THR A 792 21.32 -4.96 13.72
C THR A 792 21.33 -5.43 15.19
N PRO A 793 21.39 -6.74 15.45
CA PRO A 793 21.83 -7.26 16.73
C PRO A 793 23.25 -6.80 17.09
N ALA A 794 23.59 -6.89 18.37
CA ALA A 794 24.97 -6.71 18.83
C ALA A 794 25.82 -7.93 18.43
N LEU A 795 27.08 -7.71 18.08
CA LEU A 795 28.00 -8.79 17.69
C LEU A 795 29.17 -8.86 18.67
N GLY A 796 29.49 -10.06 19.15
CA GLY A 796 30.65 -10.28 20.01
C GLY A 796 31.97 -9.93 19.32
N GLY A 797 32.90 -9.31 20.04
CA GLY A 797 34.19 -8.84 19.49
C GLY A 797 34.15 -7.47 18.83
N SER A 798 32.99 -6.80 18.75
CA SER A 798 32.86 -5.46 18.18
C SER A 798 33.57 -4.37 19.00
N ALA A 799 33.90 -4.63 20.27
CA ALA A 799 34.75 -3.74 21.07
C ALA A 799 36.19 -3.70 20.54
N ALA A 800 36.69 -4.83 20.01
CA ALA A 800 38.07 -4.97 19.55
C ALA A 800 38.27 -4.46 18.12
N SER A 801 37.48 -4.97 17.17
CA SER A 801 37.54 -4.52 15.77
C SER A 801 36.30 -4.93 15.01
N TRP A 802 35.96 -4.18 13.95
CA TRP A 802 34.92 -4.61 13.01
C TRP A 802 35.11 -3.97 11.63
N THR A 803 34.54 -4.61 10.61
CA THR A 803 34.40 -4.08 9.26
C THR A 803 32.96 -4.24 8.79
N MET A 804 32.36 -3.17 8.30
CA MET A 804 31.06 -3.13 7.66
C MET A 804 31.23 -2.82 6.18
N THR A 805 30.53 -3.55 5.31
CA THR A 805 30.38 -3.25 3.89
C THR A 805 28.91 -3.27 3.50
N PHE A 806 28.47 -2.32 2.67
CA PHE A 806 27.13 -2.31 2.08
C PHE A 806 27.13 -1.52 0.78
N ASP A 807 26.20 -1.86 -0.10
CA ASP A 807 25.85 -1.07 -1.27
C ASP A 807 24.77 -0.07 -0.91
N TYR A 808 24.84 1.13 -1.48
CA TYR A 808 23.86 2.18 -1.27
C TYR A 808 23.47 2.84 -2.58
N THR A 809 22.21 3.27 -2.66
CA THR A 809 21.70 4.13 -3.72
C THR A 809 20.92 5.27 -3.11
N VAL A 810 21.24 6.51 -3.52
CA VAL A 810 20.54 7.73 -3.12
C VAL A 810 20.01 8.40 -4.38
N THR A 811 18.70 8.60 -4.44
CA THR A 811 18.02 9.23 -5.59
C THR A 811 17.22 10.44 -5.12
N ALA A 812 17.55 11.62 -5.64
CA ALA A 812 16.85 12.86 -5.34
C ALA A 812 15.80 13.14 -6.43
N GLY A 813 14.51 13.21 -6.08
CA GLY A 813 13.43 13.59 -7.00
C GLY A 813 13.33 15.11 -7.26
N GLY A 814 14.09 15.90 -6.51
CA GLY A 814 13.96 17.35 -6.40
C GLY A 814 15.10 17.93 -5.57
N ASP A 815 14.82 18.88 -4.66
CA ASP A 815 15.82 19.24 -3.64
C ASP A 815 16.08 18.00 -2.75
N PRO A 816 17.33 17.52 -2.64
CA PRO A 816 17.68 16.39 -1.80
C PRO A 816 17.49 16.71 -0.33
N ALA A 817 17.32 15.67 0.47
CA ALA A 817 17.06 15.78 1.89
C ALA A 817 18.34 15.79 2.71
N ASP A 818 18.20 15.59 4.01
CA ASP A 818 19.26 15.57 5.02
C ASP A 818 20.20 14.35 4.87
N GLY A 819 19.81 13.33 4.10
CA GLY A 819 20.66 12.18 3.78
C GLY A 819 20.53 11.03 4.77
N PHE A 820 21.62 10.29 4.97
CA PHE A 820 21.64 9.16 5.90
C PHE A 820 22.95 9.06 6.68
N SER A 821 22.92 8.36 7.81
CA SER A 821 24.09 8.04 8.62
C SER A 821 24.18 6.56 8.92
N VAL A 822 25.40 6.13 9.22
CA VAL A 822 25.73 4.79 9.72
C VAL A 822 26.47 4.95 11.04
N SER A 823 25.84 4.50 12.11
CA SER A 823 26.35 4.68 13.47
C SER A 823 26.63 3.34 14.17
N TYR A 824 27.65 3.34 15.02
CA TYR A 824 27.97 2.26 15.95
C TYR A 824 28.05 2.83 17.38
N GLY A 825 27.29 2.26 18.32
CA GLY A 825 27.24 2.81 19.68
C GLY A 825 26.22 2.17 20.61
N ALA A 826 26.03 2.78 21.79
CA ALA A 826 25.03 2.42 22.79
C ALA A 826 23.60 2.82 22.36
N ILE A 827 23.28 2.57 21.10
CA ILE A 827 22.00 2.86 20.48
C ILE A 827 21.00 1.85 21.04
N PRO A 828 19.87 2.29 21.61
CA PRO A 828 18.88 1.37 22.14
C PRO A 828 18.28 0.51 21.01
N PRO A 829 18.00 -0.78 21.23
CA PRO A 829 17.21 -1.58 20.29
C PRO A 829 15.83 -0.95 20.04
N LEU A 830 15.27 -1.17 18.85
CA LEU A 830 13.91 -0.73 18.53
C LEU A 830 12.94 -1.64 19.31
N THR A 831 12.11 -1.06 20.18
CA THR A 831 11.23 -1.84 21.09
C THR A 831 9.75 -1.83 20.69
N ASN A 832 9.42 -1.24 19.53
CA ASN A 832 8.07 -1.26 18.95
C ASN A 832 8.11 -0.82 17.47
N PRO A 833 8.18 -1.75 16.47
CA PRO A 833 8.26 -1.39 15.05
C PRO A 833 6.95 -0.79 14.49
N THR A 834 5.81 -0.94 15.17
CA THR A 834 4.48 -0.45 14.73
C THR A 834 3.84 0.57 15.68
N GLY A 835 4.62 1.16 16.60
CA GLY A 835 4.11 2.09 17.63
C GLY A 835 4.50 3.57 17.47
N THR A 836 3.60 4.45 17.88
CA THR A 836 3.74 5.92 17.86
C THR A 836 4.78 6.46 18.86
N ASN A 837 6.08 6.50 18.52
CA ASN A 837 7.02 7.42 19.22
C ASN A 837 8.26 7.89 18.44
N THR A 838 8.20 9.19 18.09
CA THR A 838 9.29 10.20 18.04
C THR A 838 10.42 10.07 17.02
N ASN A 839 10.67 11.18 16.31
CA ASN A 839 11.86 11.46 15.51
C ASN A 839 13.20 11.16 16.22
N ALA A 840 13.24 11.09 17.55
CA ALA A 840 14.43 10.73 18.31
C ALA A 840 14.68 9.21 18.40
N ALA A 841 13.63 8.40 18.20
CA ALA A 841 13.75 6.95 18.27
C ALA A 841 14.46 6.39 17.04
N ASN A 842 14.23 6.92 15.84
CA ASN A 842 14.80 6.42 14.56
C ASN A 842 16.11 7.12 14.13
N GLY A 843 16.75 7.86 15.04
CA GLY A 843 17.91 8.69 14.71
C GLY A 843 17.50 10.01 14.03
N SER A 844 18.43 10.97 14.01
CA SER A 844 18.18 12.34 13.51
C SER A 844 18.48 12.50 12.02
N GLY A 845 18.49 11.39 11.25
CA GLY A 845 19.00 11.38 9.87
C GLY A 845 20.51 11.21 9.82
N GLU A 846 21.17 12.06 9.05
CA GLU A 846 22.60 12.30 9.00
C GLU A 846 23.19 12.73 10.35
N GLU A 847 22.49 13.50 11.18
CA GLU A 847 23.00 14.00 12.49
C GLU A 847 23.14 12.91 13.58
N GLY A 848 23.06 11.63 13.19
CA GLY A 848 23.28 10.46 14.03
C GLY A 848 22.26 10.32 15.16
N TRP A 849 22.75 10.10 16.38
CA TRP A 849 21.92 9.74 17.55
C TRP A 849 22.05 10.76 18.69
N GLY A 850 21.16 10.71 19.69
CA GLY A 850 21.12 11.70 20.76
C GLY A 850 22.44 11.89 21.53
N ALA A 851 22.67 13.10 22.06
CA ALA A 851 23.92 13.48 22.74
C ALA A 851 24.20 12.70 24.05
N ASP A 852 23.20 12.00 24.61
CA ASP A 852 23.27 11.34 25.91
C ASP A 852 23.86 9.92 25.87
N ILE A 853 24.10 9.36 24.68
CA ILE A 853 24.63 7.99 24.48
C ILE A 853 25.89 7.98 23.62
N PRO A 854 26.92 7.19 23.97
CA PRO A 854 28.15 7.10 23.16
C PRO A 854 27.89 6.45 21.80
N TRP A 855 28.30 7.12 20.73
CA TRP A 855 28.30 6.59 19.36
C TRP A 855 29.37 7.27 18.51
N VAL A 856 29.78 6.57 17.45
CA VAL A 856 30.53 7.10 16.31
C VAL A 856 29.68 6.93 15.06
N SER A 857 29.67 7.93 14.18
CA SER A 857 28.82 7.94 13.00
C SER A 857 29.60 8.40 11.77
N VAL A 858 29.37 7.73 10.64
CA VAL A 858 29.73 8.22 9.30
C VAL A 858 28.45 8.75 8.66
N GLU A 859 28.48 10.00 8.26
CA GLU A 859 27.29 10.78 7.93
C GLU A 859 27.39 11.27 6.49
N PHE A 860 26.34 11.01 5.72
CA PHE A 860 26.20 11.34 4.31
C PHE A 860 25.17 12.46 4.19
N ASP A 861 25.62 13.71 4.34
CA ASP A 861 24.75 14.88 4.24
C ASP A 861 24.56 15.28 2.77
N THR A 862 23.32 15.11 2.30
CA THR A 862 22.89 15.46 0.94
C THR A 862 22.28 16.84 0.81
N TYR A 863 21.97 17.51 1.93
CA TYR A 863 21.36 18.83 1.95
C TYR A 863 22.43 19.93 1.94
N ASP A 864 22.18 21.04 1.25
CA ASP A 864 23.06 22.21 1.34
C ASP A 864 22.24 23.48 1.16
N ASN A 865 21.98 24.22 2.24
CA ASN A 865 21.23 25.48 2.19
C ASN A 865 22.05 26.67 1.59
N GLY A 866 23.24 26.40 1.05
CA GLY A 866 24.18 27.40 0.55
C GLY A 866 25.19 27.89 1.59
N ALA A 867 25.18 27.32 2.80
CA ALA A 867 26.25 27.43 3.79
C ALA A 867 27.42 26.48 3.50
N GLY A 868 27.25 25.52 2.59
CA GLY A 868 28.25 24.51 2.25
C GLY A 868 28.38 23.44 3.34
N GLU A 869 27.24 23.08 3.93
CA GLU A 869 27.07 22.06 4.98
C GLU A 869 27.00 20.64 4.41
N GLY A 870 26.45 20.45 3.21
CA GLY A 870 26.43 19.14 2.55
C GLY A 870 27.81 18.54 2.26
N GLY A 871 27.96 17.25 2.53
CA GLY A 871 29.21 16.53 2.39
C GLY A 871 29.25 15.18 3.12
N LEU A 872 30.45 14.65 3.28
CA LEU A 872 30.70 13.48 4.12
C LEU A 872 31.38 13.92 5.41
N ASN A 873 30.82 13.57 6.56
CA ASN A 873 31.44 13.80 7.87
C ASN A 873 31.54 12.53 8.73
N VAL A 874 32.43 12.61 9.72
CA VAL A 874 32.52 11.64 10.81
C VAL A 874 32.35 12.39 12.12
N ALA A 875 31.39 11.96 12.93
CA ALA A 875 31.04 12.64 14.17
C ALA A 875 30.97 11.67 15.37
N THR A 876 31.01 12.27 16.57
CA THR A 876 30.76 11.57 17.83
C THR A 876 29.96 12.46 18.77
N ASN A 877 29.27 11.84 19.72
CA ASN A 877 28.43 12.54 20.69
C ASN A 877 29.21 13.31 21.80
N ASN A 878 30.53 13.10 21.93
CA ASN A 878 31.26 13.61 23.10
C ASN A 878 31.74 15.06 22.90
N THR A 879 30.93 15.99 23.42
CA THR A 879 31.26 17.42 23.58
C THR A 879 31.14 18.26 22.30
N ALA A 880 29.90 18.68 22.03
CA ALA A 880 29.48 19.75 21.09
C ALA A 880 29.27 19.37 19.62
N HIS A 881 29.11 18.08 19.29
CA HIS A 881 28.94 17.61 17.90
C HIS A 881 29.94 18.25 16.90
N PRO A 882 31.27 18.29 17.17
CA PRO A 882 32.20 18.74 16.15
C PRO A 882 32.47 17.59 15.17
N ASP A 883 32.35 17.86 13.87
CA ASP A 883 32.86 16.98 12.82
C ASP A 883 34.34 16.69 13.07
N LEU A 884 34.69 15.42 13.34
CA LEU A 884 36.07 14.96 13.44
C LEU A 884 36.73 14.97 12.06
N PHE A 885 35.92 14.76 11.03
CA PHE A 885 36.27 14.85 9.62
C PHE A 885 35.07 15.46 8.89
N PHE A 886 35.31 16.38 7.96
CA PHE A 886 34.28 16.90 7.05
C PHE A 886 34.88 17.13 5.67
N LEU A 887 34.28 16.53 4.65
CA LEU A 887 34.58 16.75 3.25
C LEU A 887 33.38 17.39 2.56
N GLN A 888 33.49 18.70 2.34
CA GLN A 888 32.47 19.50 1.70
C GLN A 888 32.21 19.09 0.23
N GLY A 889 30.93 18.96 -0.12
CA GLY A 889 30.46 18.81 -1.49
C GLY A 889 29.17 18.00 -1.57
N ARG A 890 28.11 18.59 -2.14
CA ARG A 890 26.80 17.95 -2.27
C ARG A 890 26.93 16.60 -3.03
N PRO A 891 26.66 15.44 -2.39
CA PRO A 891 26.86 14.11 -2.98
C PRO A 891 25.95 13.81 -4.18
N VAL A 892 24.71 14.32 -4.16
CA VAL A 892 23.70 14.10 -5.21
C VAL A 892 23.11 15.44 -5.67
N PRO A 893 23.12 15.76 -6.98
CA PRO A 893 22.46 16.95 -7.50
C PRO A 893 20.93 16.76 -7.56
N ASN A 894 20.17 17.86 -7.58
CA ASN A 894 18.71 17.80 -7.70
C ASN A 894 18.27 17.00 -8.93
N GLY A 895 17.34 16.07 -8.76
CA GLY A 895 16.88 15.17 -9.83
C GLY A 895 17.90 14.09 -10.23
N GLY A 896 18.99 13.94 -9.47
CA GLY A 896 20.08 13.00 -9.74
C GLY A 896 20.01 11.73 -8.90
N SER A 897 20.82 10.74 -9.29
CA SER A 897 21.00 9.49 -8.55
C SER A 897 22.48 9.16 -8.42
N LEU A 898 22.84 8.53 -7.31
CA LEU A 898 24.18 8.09 -6.96
C LEU A 898 24.10 6.69 -6.37
N SER A 899 24.96 5.79 -6.84
CA SER A 899 25.09 4.44 -6.28
C SER A 899 26.56 4.07 -6.12
N GLY A 900 26.89 3.36 -5.04
CA GLY A 900 28.23 2.88 -4.77
C GLY A 900 28.26 1.91 -3.58
N THR A 901 29.48 1.50 -3.22
CA THR A 901 29.75 0.66 -2.06
C THR A 901 30.47 1.48 -1.00
N ALA A 902 30.09 1.30 0.27
CA ALA A 902 30.78 1.84 1.43
C ALA A 902 31.41 0.71 2.25
N THR A 903 32.69 0.87 2.62
CA THR A 903 33.41 0.00 3.56
C THR A 903 33.86 0.85 4.74
N ILE A 904 33.45 0.50 5.96
CA ILE A 904 33.77 1.23 7.20
C ILE A 904 34.38 0.25 8.19
N SER A 905 35.50 0.60 8.83
CA SER A 905 36.17 -0.27 9.79
C SER A 905 36.60 0.47 11.06
N TRP A 906 36.58 -0.24 12.18
CA TRP A 906 37.04 0.20 13.49
C TRP A 906 38.20 -0.65 13.98
N ASP A 907 39.26 0.02 14.45
CA ASP A 907 40.38 -0.57 15.21
C ASP A 907 40.29 -0.06 16.66
N GLY A 908 39.87 -0.93 17.57
CA GLY A 908 39.69 -0.62 18.99
C GLY A 908 41.00 -0.52 19.76
N ASP A 909 42.08 -1.15 19.30
CA ASP A 909 43.41 -1.04 19.92
C ASP A 909 44.04 0.32 19.60
N ALA A 910 43.87 0.80 18.36
CA ALA A 910 44.33 2.11 17.92
C ALA A 910 43.33 3.23 18.29
N GLY A 911 42.05 2.90 18.49
CA GLY A 911 40.97 3.87 18.68
C GLY A 911 40.68 4.68 17.41
N THR A 912 40.80 4.06 16.24
CA THR A 912 40.71 4.73 14.93
C THR A 912 39.62 4.14 14.05
N LEU A 913 39.01 5.00 13.23
CA LEU A 913 38.03 4.63 12.20
C LEU A 913 38.60 4.88 10.80
N SER A 914 38.41 3.91 9.89
CA SER A 914 38.74 4.03 8.47
C SER A 914 37.48 3.83 7.64
N ALA A 915 37.38 4.52 6.51
CA ALA A 915 36.23 4.38 5.60
C ALA A 915 36.65 4.57 4.14
N TYR A 916 36.11 3.75 3.24
CA TYR A 916 36.30 3.84 1.80
C TYR A 916 34.96 3.81 1.09
N LEU A 917 34.66 4.85 0.31
CA LEU A 917 33.38 5.02 -0.38
C LEU A 917 33.61 5.15 -1.88
N THR A 918 32.81 4.43 -2.66
CA THR A 918 32.81 4.46 -4.13
C THR A 918 31.52 5.07 -4.67
N GLY A 919 31.32 5.13 -5.99
CA GLY A 919 30.10 5.70 -6.58
C GLY A 919 30.05 7.23 -6.68
N LEU A 920 30.78 7.93 -5.81
CA LEU A 920 30.96 9.39 -5.83
C LEU A 920 31.84 9.85 -7.01
N ALA A 921 31.77 11.15 -7.36
CA ALA A 921 32.57 11.75 -8.44
C ALA A 921 34.08 11.47 -8.32
N ASN A 922 34.58 11.29 -7.10
CA ASN A 922 35.85 10.62 -6.79
C ASN A 922 35.63 9.72 -5.57
N PRO A 923 36.29 8.55 -5.47
CA PRO A 923 36.27 7.76 -4.25
C PRO A 923 36.80 8.57 -3.06
N ILE A 924 36.16 8.41 -1.90
CA ILE A 924 36.60 9.02 -0.66
C ILE A 924 37.30 7.95 0.18
N GLU A 925 38.45 8.29 0.75
CA GLU A 925 39.23 7.43 1.64
C GLU A 925 39.56 8.20 2.92
N ILE A 926 39.11 7.67 4.05
CA ILE A 926 39.46 8.08 5.41
C ILE A 926 40.33 6.96 5.97
N VAL A 927 41.55 7.31 6.40
CA VAL A 927 42.53 6.35 6.90
C VAL A 927 42.88 6.71 8.35
N ASP A 928 42.64 5.77 9.25
CA ASP A 928 43.03 5.77 10.66
C ASP A 928 42.64 7.08 11.38
N LEU A 929 41.39 7.53 11.20
CA LEU A 929 40.88 8.72 11.87
C LEU A 929 40.73 8.45 13.37
N GLU A 930 41.52 9.14 14.19
CA GLU A 930 41.47 9.03 15.65
C GLU A 930 40.10 9.48 16.20
N ILE A 931 39.45 8.63 17.01
CA ILE A 931 38.13 8.90 17.60
C ILE A 931 38.28 9.14 19.11
N PRO A 932 38.52 10.37 19.55
CA PRO A 932 38.81 10.67 20.96
C PRO A 932 37.58 10.46 21.86
N ASN A 933 37.81 9.90 23.06
CA ASN A 933 36.80 9.67 24.11
C ASN A 933 35.59 8.81 23.70
N PHE A 934 35.71 8.00 22.64
CA PHE A 934 34.80 6.89 22.37
C PHE A 934 35.39 5.60 22.95
N THR A 935 34.55 4.73 23.50
CA THR A 935 34.95 3.42 24.01
C THR A 935 33.94 2.43 23.48
N ALA A 936 34.38 1.55 22.59
CA ALA A 936 33.55 0.51 22.01
C ALA A 936 33.22 -0.56 23.06
N ASP A 937 32.08 -1.25 22.88
CA ASP A 937 31.58 -2.28 23.78
C ASP A 937 30.85 -3.34 22.95
N ASP A 938 30.97 -4.61 23.32
CA ASP A 938 30.34 -5.74 22.60
C ASP A 938 28.80 -5.73 22.67
N SER A 939 28.21 -4.90 23.55
CA SER A 939 26.77 -4.67 23.61
C SER A 939 26.26 -3.61 22.62
N TYR A 940 27.15 -2.92 21.91
CA TYR A 940 26.78 -1.89 20.95
C TYR A 940 26.25 -2.50 19.65
N ILE A 941 25.36 -1.77 18.99
CA ILE A 941 24.73 -2.17 17.73
C ILE A 941 25.10 -1.21 16.61
N TRP A 942 24.88 -1.65 15.38
CA TRP A 942 24.91 -0.77 14.21
C TRP A 942 23.52 -0.27 13.89
N ALA A 943 23.43 0.98 13.45
CA ALA A 943 22.19 1.55 13.01
C ALA A 943 22.38 2.46 11.79
N PHE A 944 21.53 2.26 10.79
CA PHE A 944 21.30 3.24 9.73
C PHE A 944 20.22 4.20 10.19
N SER A 945 20.35 5.48 9.85
CA SER A 945 19.35 6.52 10.13
C SER A 945 19.25 7.44 8.92
N ALA A 946 18.04 7.70 8.41
CA ALA A 946 17.82 8.54 7.22
C ALA A 946 16.60 9.45 7.41
N ARG A 947 16.60 10.62 6.75
CA ARG A 947 15.54 11.63 6.95
C ARG A 947 15.20 12.39 5.66
N THR A 948 13.92 12.63 5.40
CA THR A 948 13.48 13.46 4.25
C THR A 948 13.20 14.92 4.60
N GLY A 949 12.75 15.25 5.81
CA GLY A 949 12.64 16.64 6.27
C GLY A 949 11.77 17.61 5.42
N GLY A 950 10.94 17.10 4.50
CA GLY A 950 10.15 17.88 3.54
C GLY A 950 10.76 17.99 2.14
N ALA A 951 11.91 17.38 1.92
CA ALA A 951 12.59 17.21 0.63
C ALA A 951 12.28 15.83 -0.01
N THR A 952 12.73 15.60 -1.24
CA THR A 952 12.38 14.42 -2.06
C THR A 952 13.60 13.53 -2.30
N GLU A 953 13.78 12.51 -1.47
CA GLU A 953 14.94 11.61 -1.53
C GLU A 953 14.57 10.17 -1.19
N THR A 954 15.04 9.24 -2.02
CA THR A 954 14.98 7.79 -1.77
C THR A 954 16.37 7.28 -1.39
N VAL A 955 16.48 6.57 -0.27
CA VAL A 955 17.72 5.89 0.17
C VAL A 955 17.47 4.39 0.22
N LEU A 956 18.28 3.64 -0.52
CA LEU A 956 18.28 2.17 -0.60
C LEU A 956 19.62 1.62 -0.11
N ILE A 957 19.57 0.55 0.67
CA ILE A 957 20.72 -0.21 1.19
C ILE A 957 20.60 -1.66 0.74
N ASP A 958 21.74 -2.25 0.37
CA ASP A 958 21.81 -3.62 -0.13
C ASP A 958 23.15 -4.28 0.22
N ASN A 959 23.25 -5.61 0.13
CA ASN A 959 24.47 -6.39 0.36
C ASN A 959 25.22 -6.03 1.66
N LEU A 960 24.49 -5.88 2.76
CA LEU A 960 25.04 -5.53 4.07
C LEU A 960 25.82 -6.72 4.67
N SER A 961 27.06 -6.45 5.06
CA SER A 961 27.93 -7.38 5.77
C SER A 961 28.65 -6.67 6.90
N ILE A 962 28.57 -7.20 8.11
CA ILE A 962 29.32 -6.75 9.28
C ILE A 962 30.09 -7.93 9.83
N THR A 963 31.41 -7.80 9.97
CA THR A 963 32.26 -8.82 10.59
C THR A 963 33.04 -8.20 11.74
N THR A 964 33.00 -8.84 12.91
CA THR A 964 33.88 -8.50 14.05
C THR A 964 35.19 -9.31 14.01
N THR A 965 35.24 -10.29 13.11
CA THR A 965 36.50 -10.90 12.67
C THR A 965 37.22 -9.95 11.71
N SER A 966 38.55 -9.97 11.79
CA SER A 966 39.46 -9.06 11.08
C SER A 966 39.04 -8.91 9.61
N PRO A 967 39.05 -7.68 9.02
CA PRO A 967 38.79 -7.48 7.60
C PRO A 967 39.55 -8.51 6.75
N ASP A 968 38.97 -8.98 5.64
CA ASP A 968 39.73 -9.74 4.64
C ASP A 968 40.77 -8.80 4.01
N ILE A 969 41.88 -8.65 4.72
CA ILE A 969 43.05 -7.88 4.32
C ILE A 969 43.64 -8.44 3.03
N HIS A 970 43.35 -9.70 2.72
CA HIS A 970 43.82 -10.40 1.54
C HIS A 970 42.96 -10.10 0.31
N ASN A 971 41.73 -9.60 0.44
CA ASN A 971 40.86 -9.24 -0.70
C ASN A 971 40.83 -10.35 -1.78
N PHE A 972 40.54 -11.59 -1.35
CA PHE A 972 40.66 -12.77 -2.20
C PHE A 972 39.59 -12.79 -3.29
N SER A 973 40.02 -12.83 -4.56
CA SER A 973 39.13 -12.79 -5.72
C SER A 973 39.41 -13.93 -6.69
N VAL A 974 38.34 -14.41 -7.33
CA VAL A 974 38.39 -15.39 -8.42
C VAL A 974 37.68 -14.81 -9.64
N SER A 975 38.37 -14.77 -10.78
CA SER A 975 37.84 -14.22 -12.02
C SER A 975 38.12 -15.12 -13.22
N SER A 976 37.40 -14.92 -14.32
CA SER A 976 37.65 -15.61 -15.58
C SER A 976 37.44 -14.65 -16.75
N GLU A 977 38.51 -14.30 -17.44
CA GLU A 977 38.46 -13.38 -18.59
C GLU A 977 38.06 -14.08 -19.90
N ASP A 978 38.05 -15.42 -19.91
CA ASP A 978 37.82 -16.24 -21.11
C ASP A 978 36.47 -16.98 -21.09
N GLY A 979 35.55 -16.58 -20.20
CA GLY A 979 34.19 -17.14 -20.14
C GLY A 979 34.11 -18.50 -19.44
N GLY A 980 35.03 -18.77 -18.51
CA GLY A 980 35.01 -19.95 -17.64
C GLY A 980 35.99 -21.06 -18.04
N ASP A 981 36.86 -20.86 -19.03
CA ASP A 981 37.88 -21.84 -19.42
C ASP A 981 39.07 -21.84 -18.43
N THR A 982 39.45 -20.65 -17.96
CA THR A 982 40.54 -20.42 -16.98
C THR A 982 40.02 -19.62 -15.79
N LEU A 983 40.34 -20.06 -14.58
CA LEU A 983 40.09 -19.32 -13.34
C LEU A 983 41.39 -18.65 -12.88
N ASN A 984 41.32 -17.34 -12.65
CA ASN A 984 42.38 -16.49 -12.11
C ASN A 984 42.08 -16.19 -10.64
N PHE A 985 43.07 -16.35 -9.78
CA PHE A 985 43.00 -16.12 -8.34
C PHE A 985 43.94 -14.96 -8.00
N GLU A 986 43.44 -13.98 -7.27
CA GLU A 986 44.20 -12.79 -6.88
C GLU A 986 43.90 -12.41 -5.42
N TRP A 987 44.95 -12.11 -4.64
CA TRP A 987 44.83 -11.61 -3.27
C TRP A 987 46.03 -10.77 -2.85
N ASN A 988 45.81 -9.76 -2.00
CA ASN A 988 46.85 -9.04 -1.28
C ASN A 988 47.66 -10.03 -0.44
N SER A 989 48.99 -9.89 -0.44
CA SER A 989 49.88 -10.81 0.27
C SER A 989 50.89 -10.08 1.15
N TYR A 990 51.18 -10.69 2.29
CA TYR A 990 52.02 -10.18 3.37
C TYR A 990 53.21 -11.11 3.60
N ALA A 991 54.40 -10.54 3.79
CA ALA A 991 55.64 -11.32 3.87
C ALA A 991 55.70 -12.33 5.03
N SER A 992 54.85 -12.17 6.03
CA SER A 992 54.74 -12.99 7.24
C SER A 992 53.80 -14.18 7.11
N GLU A 993 53.26 -14.46 5.91
CA GLU A 993 52.21 -15.46 5.72
C GLU A 993 52.52 -16.49 4.61
N VAL A 994 51.85 -17.63 4.71
CA VAL A 994 51.78 -18.67 3.67
C VAL A 994 50.31 -18.92 3.34
N TYR A 995 50.04 -19.19 2.06
CA TYR A 995 48.67 -19.29 1.54
C TYR A 995 48.38 -20.67 0.96
N THR A 996 47.18 -21.19 1.23
CA THR A 996 46.64 -22.38 0.55
C THR A 996 45.23 -22.10 0.08
N VAL A 997 44.95 -22.30 -1.20
CA VAL A 997 43.57 -22.25 -1.70
C VAL A 997 42.96 -23.63 -1.57
N VAL A 998 41.82 -23.72 -0.88
CA VAL A 998 41.02 -24.94 -0.72
C VAL A 998 39.72 -24.82 -1.50
N SER A 999 39.08 -25.96 -1.80
CA SER A 999 37.79 -25.95 -2.49
C SER A 999 36.86 -27.07 -2.02
N SER A 1000 35.56 -26.81 -2.06
CA SER A 1000 34.50 -27.79 -1.81
C SER A 1000 33.37 -27.66 -2.85
N THR A 1001 32.68 -28.78 -3.11
CA THR A 1001 31.41 -28.82 -3.85
C THR A 1001 30.22 -29.10 -2.93
N ASP A 1002 30.46 -29.35 -1.65
CA ASP A 1002 29.47 -29.66 -0.61
C ASP A 1002 29.97 -29.11 0.75
N PRO A 1003 29.93 -27.78 0.96
CA PRO A 1003 30.46 -27.13 2.15
C PRO A 1003 29.83 -27.62 3.46
N GLU A 1004 28.54 -27.94 3.44
CA GLU A 1004 27.78 -28.42 4.59
C GLU A 1004 28.24 -29.82 5.01
N GLY A 1005 28.47 -30.72 4.03
CA GLY A 1005 28.98 -32.06 4.28
C GLY A 1005 30.47 -32.13 4.64
N ASP A 1006 31.28 -31.23 4.10
CA ASP A 1006 32.74 -31.22 4.28
C ASP A 1006 33.20 -30.52 5.58
N GLY A 1007 32.36 -29.69 6.21
CA GLY A 1007 32.68 -28.98 7.45
C GLY A 1007 33.45 -27.68 7.23
N LEU A 1008 34.24 -27.26 8.22
CA LEU A 1008 34.95 -25.96 8.18
C LEU A 1008 36.01 -25.91 7.05
N PRO A 1009 36.28 -24.73 6.44
CA PRO A 1009 37.19 -24.59 5.30
C PRO A 1009 38.60 -25.17 5.50
N GLU A 1010 39.13 -25.21 6.72
CA GLU A 1010 40.44 -25.78 7.04
C GLU A 1010 40.51 -27.29 6.78
N THR A 1011 39.36 -27.95 6.70
CA THR A 1011 39.23 -29.39 6.41
C THR A 1011 38.98 -29.69 4.94
N TRP A 1012 38.74 -28.65 4.11
CA TRP A 1012 38.47 -28.80 2.69
C TRP A 1012 39.71 -29.24 1.91
N THR A 1013 39.48 -29.82 0.73
CA THR A 1013 40.58 -30.34 -0.10
C THR A 1013 41.35 -29.18 -0.76
N PRO A 1014 42.69 -29.10 -0.60
CA PRO A 1014 43.51 -28.11 -1.29
C PRO A 1014 43.42 -28.21 -2.82
N VAL A 1015 43.40 -27.06 -3.49
CA VAL A 1015 43.37 -26.96 -4.95
C VAL A 1015 44.75 -27.34 -5.51
N PRO A 1016 44.85 -28.33 -6.40
CA PRO A 1016 46.12 -28.78 -6.95
C PRO A 1016 46.94 -27.65 -7.59
N GLY A 1017 48.11 -27.36 -7.03
CA GLY A 1017 49.03 -26.32 -7.50
C GLY A 1017 48.89 -24.97 -6.78
N LEU A 1018 47.97 -24.86 -5.83
CA LEU A 1018 47.76 -23.67 -5.00
C LEU A 1018 47.96 -23.94 -3.50
N GLU A 1019 48.80 -24.93 -3.15
CA GLU A 1019 49.11 -25.29 -1.76
C GLU A 1019 50.44 -24.68 -1.29
N ASN A 1020 50.48 -24.20 -0.04
CA ASN A 1020 51.67 -23.66 0.64
C ASN A 1020 52.44 -22.61 -0.19
N LEU A 1021 51.70 -21.68 -0.79
CA LEU A 1021 52.22 -20.60 -1.59
C LEU A 1021 52.90 -19.55 -0.71
N THR A 1022 54.15 -19.23 -1.01
CA THR A 1022 54.86 -18.12 -0.37
C THR A 1022 54.28 -16.78 -0.81
N ALA A 1023 54.28 -15.80 0.09
CA ALA A 1023 53.85 -14.44 -0.21
C ALA A 1023 54.66 -13.78 -1.35
N THR A 1024 53.94 -13.09 -2.24
CA THR A 1024 54.47 -12.28 -3.35
C THR A 1024 53.99 -10.84 -3.17
N VAL A 1025 54.55 -10.15 -2.17
CA VAL A 1025 54.11 -8.80 -1.78
C VAL A 1025 54.17 -7.80 -2.95
N PRO A 1026 53.12 -7.00 -3.21
CA PRO A 1026 51.91 -6.86 -2.39
C PRO A 1026 50.77 -7.81 -2.78
N LEU A 1027 50.91 -8.64 -3.82
CA LEU A 1027 49.78 -9.32 -4.46
C LEU A 1027 50.20 -10.68 -5.03
N ASN A 1028 49.55 -11.75 -4.57
CA ASN A 1028 49.67 -13.09 -5.15
C ASN A 1028 48.67 -13.24 -6.30
N THR A 1029 49.13 -13.78 -7.42
CA THR A 1029 48.30 -14.06 -8.60
C THR A 1029 48.60 -15.46 -9.14
N HIS A 1030 47.55 -16.25 -9.35
CA HIS A 1030 47.65 -17.63 -9.85
C HIS A 1030 46.50 -17.96 -10.79
N SER A 1031 46.69 -18.94 -11.69
CA SER A 1031 45.62 -19.38 -12.59
C SER A 1031 45.60 -20.89 -12.72
N ILE A 1032 44.41 -21.48 -12.80
CA ILE A 1032 44.20 -22.90 -13.09
C ILE A 1032 43.13 -23.10 -14.17
N PRO A 1033 43.13 -24.23 -14.90
CA PRO A 1033 42.01 -24.62 -15.75
C PRO A 1033 40.75 -24.80 -14.91
N SER A 1034 39.59 -24.46 -15.47
CA SER A 1034 38.31 -24.69 -14.79
C SER A 1034 38.09 -26.18 -14.46
N PRO A 1035 37.69 -26.52 -13.22
CA PRO A 1035 37.50 -27.90 -12.77
C PRO A 1035 36.30 -28.62 -13.40
N GLY A 1036 35.41 -27.90 -14.11
CA GLY A 1036 34.34 -28.47 -14.93
C GLY A 1036 33.06 -28.85 -14.19
N ASP A 1037 33.02 -28.69 -12.87
CA ASP A 1037 31.80 -28.81 -12.07
C ASP A 1037 30.90 -27.57 -12.25
N PRO A 1038 29.56 -27.71 -12.13
CA PRO A 1038 28.63 -26.60 -12.31
C PRO A 1038 28.73 -25.53 -11.22
N LEU A 1039 29.13 -25.93 -10.00
CA LEU A 1039 29.35 -25.04 -8.86
C LEU A 1039 30.48 -25.61 -8.00
N ARG A 1040 31.39 -24.75 -7.57
CA ARG A 1040 32.48 -25.07 -6.65
C ARG A 1040 32.85 -23.81 -5.89
N ILE A 1041 33.01 -23.94 -4.57
CA ILE A 1041 33.41 -22.84 -3.69
C ILE A 1041 34.91 -22.94 -3.43
N PHE A 1042 35.58 -21.78 -3.40
CA PHE A 1042 37.00 -21.66 -3.09
C PHE A 1042 37.17 -20.79 -1.85
N HIS A 1043 38.19 -21.11 -1.04
CA HIS A 1043 38.53 -20.34 0.14
C HIS A 1043 40.05 -20.22 0.27
N LEU A 1044 40.53 -19.07 0.74
CA LEU A 1044 41.95 -18.79 0.95
C LEU A 1044 42.29 -19.01 2.41
N LEU A 1045 43.08 -20.04 2.71
CA LEU A 1045 43.69 -20.21 4.03
C LEU A 1045 44.98 -19.39 4.05
N ALA A 1046 44.96 -18.27 4.76
CA ALA A 1046 46.14 -17.49 5.13
C ALA A 1046 46.52 -17.82 6.56
N GLY A 1047 47.78 -18.14 6.79
CA GLY A 1047 48.30 -18.37 8.14
C GLY A 1047 49.70 -17.79 8.29
N PRO A 1048 50.14 -17.53 9.53
CA PRO A 1048 51.52 -17.16 9.78
C PRO A 1048 52.43 -18.22 9.16
N VAL A 1049 53.65 -17.84 8.77
CA VAL A 1049 54.67 -18.83 8.39
C VAL A 1049 54.68 -19.89 9.49
N PRO A 1050 54.39 -21.18 9.18
CA PRO A 1050 54.29 -22.20 10.21
C PRO A 1050 55.53 -22.18 11.09
N ALA A 1051 55.33 -22.32 12.39
CA ALA A 1051 56.43 -22.36 13.34
C ALA A 1051 57.47 -23.38 12.84
N LEU A 1052 58.73 -23.00 12.88
CA LEU A 1052 59.86 -23.88 12.57
C LEU A 1052 59.86 -25.10 13.50
N PHE A 1053 59.23 -24.97 14.67
CA PHE A 1053 58.99 -26.02 15.65
C PHE A 1053 57.83 -25.61 16.56
N GLU A 1054 56.95 -26.55 16.91
CA GLU A 1054 55.89 -26.35 17.90
C GLU A 1054 55.65 -27.66 18.65
N ASP A 1055 55.39 -27.56 19.94
CA ASP A 1055 55.04 -28.69 20.80
C ASP A 1055 54.21 -28.19 21.99
N ASP A 1056 52.95 -28.60 22.03
CA ASP A 1056 51.97 -28.38 23.10
C ASP A 1056 52.01 -29.48 24.18
N PHE A 1057 52.93 -30.45 24.03
CA PHE A 1057 53.12 -31.61 24.90
C PHE A 1057 51.96 -32.61 25.03
N GLU A 1058 50.81 -32.34 24.40
CA GLU A 1058 49.64 -33.21 24.44
C GLU A 1058 49.82 -34.49 23.61
N SER A 1059 50.71 -34.43 22.62
CA SER A 1059 51.13 -35.60 21.85
C SER A 1059 52.20 -36.45 22.58
N GLY A 1060 52.71 -35.98 23.71
CA GLY A 1060 53.69 -36.64 24.57
C GLY A 1060 55.14 -36.15 24.39
N ALA A 1061 56.10 -36.82 25.04
CA ALA A 1061 57.50 -36.37 25.13
C ALA A 1061 58.39 -36.74 23.91
N GLU A 1062 57.87 -36.81 22.68
CA GLU A 1062 58.64 -37.34 21.55
C GLU A 1062 59.82 -36.42 21.19
N GLY A 1063 61.05 -36.92 21.37
CA GLY A 1063 62.29 -36.20 21.05
C GLY A 1063 62.79 -35.23 22.13
N TRP A 1064 62.00 -34.95 23.17
CA TRP A 1064 62.45 -34.20 24.34
C TRP A 1064 63.37 -35.03 25.23
N THR A 1065 64.35 -34.38 25.86
CA THR A 1065 65.29 -35.04 26.76
C THR A 1065 65.51 -34.24 28.04
N THR A 1066 65.58 -34.94 29.17
CA THR A 1066 65.86 -34.35 30.48
C THR A 1066 67.24 -34.75 30.98
N LEU A 1067 67.91 -33.86 31.69
CA LEU A 1067 69.20 -34.08 32.33
C LEU A 1067 69.14 -33.60 33.78
N VAL A 1068 69.71 -34.41 34.67
CA VAL A 1068 70.01 -34.05 36.05
C VAL A 1068 71.51 -33.78 36.12
N ASN A 1069 71.88 -32.52 36.28
CA ASN A 1069 73.27 -32.03 36.25
C ASN A 1069 73.90 -31.96 37.65
N ASP A 1070 73.13 -32.20 38.72
CA ASP A 1070 73.62 -32.25 40.09
C ASP A 1070 73.85 -33.69 40.61
N PRO A 1071 74.64 -33.88 41.69
CA PRO A 1071 74.91 -35.20 42.27
C PRO A 1071 73.78 -35.78 43.14
N SER A 1072 72.80 -34.97 43.54
CA SER A 1072 71.75 -35.32 44.50
C SER A 1072 70.56 -35.98 43.81
N GLY A 1073 70.19 -35.51 42.63
CA GLY A 1073 69.11 -36.04 41.79
C GLY A 1073 67.76 -36.10 42.49
N ASN A 1074 67.47 -35.09 43.30
CA ASN A 1074 66.22 -34.92 44.04
C ASN A 1074 65.14 -34.14 43.25
N THR A 1075 65.51 -33.53 42.12
CA THR A 1075 64.56 -32.92 41.17
C THR A 1075 64.81 -33.45 39.78
N ALA A 1076 63.74 -33.63 39.01
CA ALA A 1076 63.78 -33.87 37.58
C ALA A 1076 62.67 -33.06 36.88
N TRP A 1077 62.86 -32.79 35.59
CA TRP A 1077 61.76 -32.42 34.71
C TRP A 1077 60.90 -33.65 34.47
N GLU A 1078 59.59 -33.52 34.66
CA GLU A 1078 58.58 -34.55 34.44
C GLU A 1078 57.43 -33.99 33.61
N LEU A 1079 56.92 -34.79 32.65
CA LEU A 1079 55.78 -34.43 31.80
C LEU A 1079 54.49 -35.04 32.35
N GLY A 1080 53.44 -34.23 32.44
CA GLY A 1080 52.11 -34.64 32.89
C GLY A 1080 51.33 -33.48 33.49
N SER A 1081 50.19 -33.76 34.11
CA SER A 1081 49.39 -32.72 34.77
C SER A 1081 50.12 -32.21 36.02
N PRO A 1082 50.44 -30.90 36.10
CA PRO A 1082 51.05 -30.32 37.28
C PRO A 1082 50.18 -30.54 38.54
N VAL A 1083 50.81 -30.85 39.67
CA VAL A 1083 50.16 -31.02 40.99
C VAL A 1083 50.90 -30.23 42.07
N GLY A 1084 51.29 -29.00 41.71
CA GLY A 1084 52.00 -28.07 42.56
C GLY A 1084 51.29 -27.76 43.88
N SER A 1085 52.05 -27.55 44.95
CA SER A 1085 51.48 -27.11 46.23
C SER A 1085 51.05 -25.63 46.20
N THR A 1086 51.70 -24.83 45.35
CA THR A 1086 51.44 -23.40 45.10
C THR A 1086 51.38 -23.04 43.60
N GLY A 1087 51.65 -23.99 42.71
CA GLY A 1087 51.78 -23.81 41.26
C GLY A 1087 50.56 -24.29 40.50
N PRO A 1088 50.67 -24.48 39.16
CA PRO A 1088 49.51 -24.81 38.35
C PRO A 1088 48.99 -26.21 38.68
N LEU A 1089 47.69 -26.42 38.45
CA LEU A 1089 47.00 -27.72 38.64
C LEU A 1089 46.73 -28.44 37.31
N GLU A 1090 46.96 -27.74 36.20
CA GLU A 1090 46.77 -28.18 34.82
C GLU A 1090 47.81 -27.47 33.95
N GLY A 1091 48.02 -27.93 32.72
CA GLY A 1091 48.89 -27.22 31.79
C GLY A 1091 48.29 -25.89 31.34
N ALA A 1092 48.99 -25.18 30.46
CA ALA A 1092 48.50 -23.90 29.94
C ALA A 1092 47.18 -24.10 29.18
N ASP A 1093 46.33 -23.08 29.22
CA ASP A 1093 45.02 -23.08 28.54
C ASP A 1093 44.11 -24.28 28.88
N GLY A 1094 44.31 -24.87 30.07
CA GLY A 1094 43.53 -26.02 30.57
C GLY A 1094 43.99 -27.37 30.03
N SER A 1095 45.20 -27.45 29.45
CA SER A 1095 45.78 -28.65 28.87
C SER A 1095 46.11 -29.72 29.94
N LEU A 1096 46.28 -30.98 29.51
CA LEU A 1096 46.51 -32.09 30.43
C LEU A 1096 47.98 -32.25 30.81
N ASN A 1097 48.91 -31.78 29.98
CA ASN A 1097 50.33 -32.08 30.09
C ASN A 1097 51.16 -30.81 30.00
N ALA A 1098 51.99 -30.58 31.03
CA ALA A 1098 53.08 -29.62 30.96
C ALA A 1098 54.36 -30.26 31.48
N TRP A 1099 55.51 -29.70 31.12
CA TRP A 1099 56.76 -30.07 31.79
C TRP A 1099 56.88 -29.27 33.07
N SER A 1100 57.05 -29.94 34.21
CA SER A 1100 57.24 -29.29 35.50
C SER A 1100 58.39 -29.92 36.27
N THR A 1101 58.99 -29.15 37.18
CA THR A 1101 59.92 -29.70 38.16
C THR A 1101 59.17 -30.64 39.13
N ASN A 1102 59.44 -31.96 39.08
CA ASN A 1102 58.80 -33.01 39.89
C ASN A 1102 57.25 -33.11 39.80
N LEU A 1103 56.61 -32.59 38.74
CA LEU A 1103 55.14 -32.38 38.66
C LEU A 1103 54.55 -31.67 39.89
N GLY A 1104 55.35 -30.98 40.68
CA GLY A 1104 54.99 -30.56 42.02
C GLY A 1104 56.18 -29.87 42.66
N ASP A 1105 56.50 -30.19 43.91
CA ASP A 1105 57.55 -29.46 44.61
C ASP A 1105 58.97 -29.90 44.18
N TYR A 1106 59.82 -28.93 43.83
CA TYR A 1106 61.25 -29.18 43.57
C TYR A 1106 62.04 -29.43 44.88
N GLY A 1107 63.22 -30.04 44.75
CA GLY A 1107 64.15 -30.27 45.84
C GLY A 1107 65.32 -29.27 45.87
N THR A 1108 65.94 -29.10 47.04
CA THR A 1108 67.07 -28.17 47.25
C THR A 1108 68.36 -28.57 46.49
N ASP A 1109 69.23 -27.61 46.20
CA ASP A 1109 70.53 -27.81 45.52
C ASP A 1109 70.42 -28.54 44.16
N SER A 1110 69.32 -28.32 43.42
CA SER A 1110 69.06 -28.96 42.13
C SER A 1110 69.71 -28.20 40.98
N ASP A 1111 70.16 -28.90 39.94
CA ASP A 1111 70.53 -28.32 38.64
C ASP A 1111 70.07 -29.27 37.55
N ILE A 1112 69.04 -28.88 36.80
CA ILE A 1112 68.37 -29.74 35.82
C ILE A 1112 68.16 -29.01 34.50
N SER A 1113 68.11 -29.77 33.41
CA SER A 1113 67.89 -29.25 32.06
C SER A 1113 66.83 -30.06 31.33
N LEU A 1114 65.96 -29.37 30.60
CA LEU A 1114 65.04 -29.92 29.63
C LEU A 1114 65.47 -29.44 28.25
N ARG A 1115 65.54 -30.34 27.28
CA ARG A 1115 66.00 -30.04 25.93
C ARG A 1115 65.00 -30.48 24.87
N SER A 1116 64.75 -29.60 23.91
CA SER A 1116 63.90 -29.85 22.75
C SER A 1116 64.50 -30.89 21.79
N PRO A 1117 63.70 -31.42 20.84
CA PRO A 1117 64.18 -32.00 19.60
C PRO A 1117 65.07 -31.03 18.79
N SER A 1118 65.73 -31.53 17.74
CA SER A 1118 66.58 -30.71 16.88
C SER A 1118 65.76 -29.83 15.92
N ILE A 1119 66.03 -28.53 15.92
CA ILE A 1119 65.33 -27.52 15.11
C ILE A 1119 66.31 -26.95 14.07
N ASP A 1120 65.97 -26.99 12.78
CA ASP A 1120 66.84 -26.50 11.70
C ASP A 1120 66.56 -25.03 11.40
N LEU A 1121 67.49 -24.14 11.76
CA LEU A 1121 67.42 -22.70 11.48
C LEU A 1121 68.26 -22.30 10.26
N SER A 1122 68.62 -23.27 9.40
CA SER A 1122 69.43 -23.03 8.20
C SER A 1122 68.69 -22.14 7.19
N GLY A 1123 69.25 -20.96 6.90
CA GLY A 1123 68.70 -20.05 5.90
C GLY A 1123 67.61 -19.11 6.40
N ILE A 1124 67.35 -19.11 7.72
CA ILE A 1124 66.38 -18.23 8.36
C ILE A 1124 67.07 -16.90 8.78
N PRO A 1125 66.51 -15.72 8.44
CA PRO A 1125 67.14 -14.42 8.71
C PRO A 1125 66.97 -13.93 10.15
N GLY A 1126 65.97 -14.44 10.87
CA GLY A 1126 65.66 -14.17 12.28
C GLY A 1126 64.62 -15.16 12.78
N ALA A 1127 64.60 -15.43 14.08
CA ALA A 1127 63.62 -16.31 14.71
C ALA A 1127 63.40 -15.91 16.17
N GLU A 1128 62.26 -16.30 16.72
CA GLU A 1128 61.86 -16.07 18.10
C GLU A 1128 61.33 -17.36 18.72
N LEU A 1129 61.73 -17.63 19.96
CA LEU A 1129 61.20 -18.69 20.78
C LEU A 1129 60.10 -18.11 21.68
N SER A 1130 58.93 -18.73 21.69
CA SER A 1130 57.84 -18.43 22.63
C SER A 1130 57.48 -19.69 23.42
N PHE A 1131 57.16 -19.54 24.70
CA PHE A 1131 56.66 -20.62 25.55
C PHE A 1131 55.85 -20.08 26.72
N LYS A 1132 54.86 -20.84 27.19
CA LYS A 1132 54.16 -20.55 28.44
C LYS A 1132 55.02 -21.01 29.61
N ALA A 1133 55.06 -20.21 30.65
CA ALA A 1133 55.78 -20.49 31.88
C ALA A 1133 54.91 -20.18 33.10
N PHE A 1134 54.96 -21.06 34.08
CA PHE A 1134 54.46 -20.81 35.43
C PHE A 1134 55.65 -20.83 36.38
N ARG A 1135 56.02 -19.66 36.91
CA ARG A 1135 57.12 -19.50 37.86
C ARG A 1135 56.58 -19.44 39.28
N ASP A 1136 56.95 -20.43 40.06
CA ASP A 1136 56.53 -20.59 41.45
C ASP A 1136 57.67 -21.26 42.22
N ALA A 1137 58.82 -20.58 42.29
CA ALA A 1137 59.96 -20.99 43.11
C ALA A 1137 59.95 -20.21 44.45
N ASP A 1138 60.97 -20.29 45.30
CA ASP A 1138 60.95 -19.55 46.59
C ASP A 1138 61.12 -18.02 46.45
N GLY A 1139 61.30 -17.54 45.21
CA GLY A 1139 61.46 -16.13 44.85
C GLY A 1139 62.83 -15.53 45.18
N PHE A 1140 63.76 -16.32 45.74
CA PHE A 1140 65.06 -15.84 46.20
C PHE A 1140 66.19 -16.84 45.87
N ALA A 1141 67.16 -16.39 45.06
CA ALA A 1141 68.39 -17.12 44.74
C ALA A 1141 68.24 -18.37 43.84
N ASP A 1142 67.03 -18.89 43.67
CA ASP A 1142 66.69 -19.80 42.57
C ASP A 1142 66.85 -19.09 41.21
N VAL A 1143 67.34 -19.81 40.20
CA VAL A 1143 67.60 -19.25 38.87
C VAL A 1143 67.15 -20.19 37.76
N ALA A 1144 66.67 -19.61 36.67
CA ALA A 1144 66.37 -20.34 35.45
C ALA A 1144 66.92 -19.59 34.24
N SER A 1145 67.26 -20.33 33.18
CA SER A 1145 67.74 -19.73 31.93
C SER A 1145 67.39 -20.58 30.71
N VAL A 1146 67.19 -19.90 29.58
CA VAL A 1146 67.05 -20.49 28.26
C VAL A 1146 68.37 -20.38 27.50
N ARG A 1147 68.79 -21.46 26.83
CA ARG A 1147 70.02 -21.53 26.05
C ARG A 1147 69.77 -22.20 24.71
N PHE A 1148 70.43 -21.72 23.67
CA PHE A 1148 70.46 -22.38 22.37
C PHE A 1148 71.76 -23.18 22.24
N LEU A 1149 71.66 -24.47 21.95
CA LEU A 1149 72.81 -25.37 21.80
C LEU A 1149 72.89 -25.87 20.36
N ARG A 1150 74.08 -25.95 19.76
CA ARG A 1150 74.22 -26.63 18.46
C ARG A 1150 73.90 -28.12 18.62
N ALA A 1151 72.97 -28.65 17.83
CA ALA A 1151 72.51 -30.03 17.95
C ALA A 1151 73.64 -31.08 17.76
N ALA A 1152 74.64 -30.76 16.95
CA ALA A 1152 75.73 -31.70 16.62
C ALA A 1152 76.72 -31.95 17.76
N ASP A 1153 77.01 -30.94 18.60
CA ASP A 1153 78.06 -31.01 19.63
C ASP A 1153 77.67 -30.40 20.98
N GLN A 1154 76.44 -29.90 21.11
CA GLN A 1154 75.86 -29.28 22.30
C GLN A 1154 76.63 -28.05 22.81
N VAL A 1155 77.41 -27.41 21.94
CA VAL A 1155 78.05 -26.13 22.26
C VAL A 1155 76.98 -25.05 22.33
N GLN A 1156 76.95 -24.29 23.42
CA GLN A 1156 76.07 -23.14 23.56
C GLN A 1156 76.40 -22.08 22.50
N LEU A 1157 75.37 -21.64 21.79
CA LEU A 1157 75.37 -20.60 20.78
C LEU A 1157 74.72 -19.36 21.39
N GLY A 1158 75.48 -18.26 21.47
CA GLY A 1158 74.98 -17.02 22.05
C GLY A 1158 75.01 -16.96 23.58
N THR A 1159 74.46 -15.87 24.12
CA THR A 1159 74.31 -15.68 25.58
C THR A 1159 73.08 -16.41 26.09
N ALA A 1160 73.17 -16.96 27.30
CA ALA A 1160 71.98 -17.49 27.98
C ALA A 1160 71.03 -16.34 28.32
N VAL A 1161 69.73 -16.60 28.23
CA VAL A 1161 68.67 -15.63 28.57
C VAL A 1161 68.07 -16.05 29.90
N ASP A 1162 68.16 -15.17 30.89
CA ASP A 1162 67.67 -15.46 32.24
C ASP A 1162 66.14 -15.39 32.27
N VAL A 1163 65.51 -16.36 32.91
CA VAL A 1163 64.08 -16.33 33.27
C VAL A 1163 64.00 -15.78 34.69
N ASP A 1164 63.30 -14.67 34.87
CA ASP A 1164 63.22 -13.99 36.17
C ASP A 1164 62.39 -14.79 37.17
N MET A 1165 63.07 -15.57 38.01
CA MET A 1165 62.49 -16.41 39.06
C MET A 1165 62.15 -15.61 40.34
N THR A 1166 62.30 -14.28 40.35
CA THR A 1166 61.78 -13.44 41.44
C THR A 1166 60.29 -13.15 41.29
N ILE A 1167 59.72 -13.45 40.11
CA ILE A 1167 58.30 -13.33 39.82
C ILE A 1167 57.59 -14.60 40.27
N PHE A 1168 56.46 -14.40 40.96
CA PHE A 1168 55.49 -15.44 41.29
C PHE A 1168 54.28 -15.27 40.39
N ASP A 1169 54.11 -16.20 39.48
CA ASP A 1169 52.97 -16.22 38.59
C ASP A 1169 51.74 -16.74 39.33
N THR A 1170 50.60 -16.06 39.17
CA THR A 1170 49.28 -16.56 39.64
C THR A 1170 48.54 -17.34 38.55
N ASP A 1171 49.04 -17.25 37.32
CA ASP A 1171 48.51 -17.90 36.11
C ASP A 1171 49.65 -18.04 35.08
N TRP A 1172 49.48 -18.88 34.07
CA TRP A 1172 50.48 -19.08 33.01
C TRP A 1172 50.83 -17.77 32.31
N SER A 1173 52.13 -17.51 32.11
CA SER A 1173 52.64 -16.32 31.46
C SER A 1173 53.45 -16.67 30.22
N THR A 1174 53.26 -15.96 29.11
CA THR A 1174 54.07 -16.16 27.91
C THR A 1174 55.44 -15.50 28.06
N ILE A 1175 56.51 -16.23 27.77
CA ILE A 1175 57.89 -15.72 27.71
C ILE A 1175 58.41 -15.84 26.29
N GLU A 1176 58.79 -14.70 25.72
CA GLU A 1176 59.38 -14.59 24.39
C GLU A 1176 60.89 -14.34 24.49
N VAL A 1177 61.66 -15.11 23.73
CA VAL A 1177 63.12 -15.09 23.71
C VAL A 1177 63.60 -14.99 22.25
N PRO A 1178 64.17 -13.85 21.85
CA PRO A 1178 64.78 -13.72 20.53
C PRO A 1178 65.90 -14.74 20.36
N VAL A 1179 65.91 -15.46 19.23
CA VAL A 1179 66.99 -16.41 18.94
C VAL A 1179 68.29 -15.64 18.67
N ASP A 1180 69.36 -16.00 19.38
CA ASP A 1180 70.64 -15.32 19.23
C ASP A 1180 71.17 -15.45 17.78
N PRO A 1181 71.70 -14.38 17.17
CA PRO A 1181 72.25 -14.45 15.82
C PRO A 1181 73.33 -15.52 15.61
N ALA A 1182 74.01 -15.99 16.66
CA ALA A 1182 74.97 -17.09 16.59
C ALA A 1182 74.31 -18.48 16.43
N ALA A 1183 73.01 -18.60 16.70
CA ALA A 1183 72.19 -19.80 16.50
C ALA A 1183 71.52 -19.84 15.12
N LEU A 1184 71.32 -18.68 14.47
CA LEU A 1184 70.79 -18.59 13.11
C LEU A 1184 71.76 -19.23 12.10
N GLY A 1185 71.24 -20.07 11.20
CA GLY A 1185 72.06 -20.82 10.23
C GLY A 1185 72.63 -22.15 10.72
N GLU A 1186 72.23 -22.62 11.90
CA GLU A 1186 72.64 -23.90 12.50
C GLU A 1186 71.41 -24.79 12.76
N VAL A 1187 71.64 -26.09 13.01
CA VAL A 1187 70.64 -26.98 13.62
C VAL A 1187 70.85 -26.95 15.13
N ILE A 1188 69.82 -26.59 15.89
CA ILE A 1188 69.92 -26.29 17.33
C ILE A 1188 69.05 -27.21 18.20
N LEU A 1189 69.28 -27.15 19.51
CA LEU A 1189 68.40 -27.62 20.59
C LEU A 1189 68.14 -26.41 21.50
N ILE A 1190 66.92 -26.26 22.00
CA ILE A 1190 66.60 -25.33 23.07
C ILE A 1190 66.82 -26.05 24.40
N GLU A 1191 67.52 -25.43 25.34
CA GLU A 1191 67.70 -25.91 26.71
C GLU A 1191 67.06 -24.96 27.71
N PHE A 1192 66.07 -25.46 28.45
CA PHE A 1192 65.51 -24.82 29.65
C PHE A 1192 66.24 -25.37 30.87
N ASN A 1193 66.98 -24.52 31.57
CA ASN A 1193 67.73 -24.90 32.78
C ASN A 1193 67.08 -24.27 34.02
N PHE A 1194 66.91 -25.06 35.07
CA PHE A 1194 66.48 -24.62 36.39
C PHE A 1194 67.50 -25.07 37.43
N ALA A 1195 67.92 -24.14 38.30
CA ALA A 1195 68.81 -24.43 39.41
C ALA A 1195 68.27 -23.81 40.69
N SER A 1196 68.14 -24.65 41.73
CA SER A 1196 67.63 -24.23 43.02
C SER A 1196 68.75 -23.99 44.03
N ASP A 1197 68.48 -23.16 45.03
CA ASP A 1197 69.37 -22.91 46.14
C ASP A 1197 69.22 -23.97 47.27
N SER A 1198 69.82 -23.72 48.44
CA SER A 1198 69.83 -24.67 49.58
C SER A 1198 68.61 -24.55 50.52
N SER A 1199 67.64 -23.70 50.21
CA SER A 1199 66.43 -23.44 50.99
C SER A 1199 65.45 -24.62 50.85
N PRO A 1200 65.00 -25.24 51.97
CA PRO A 1200 64.00 -26.29 51.91
C PRO A 1200 62.60 -25.68 51.93
N ASP A 1201 62.08 -25.41 50.74
CA ASP A 1201 60.74 -24.84 50.56
C ASP A 1201 59.86 -25.76 49.68
N ALA A 1202 58.55 -25.72 49.92
CA ALA A 1202 57.56 -26.51 49.19
C ALA A 1202 56.86 -25.57 48.20
N PHE A 1203 57.47 -25.43 47.03
CA PHE A 1203 57.04 -24.61 45.91
C PHE A 1203 57.18 -25.42 44.63
N SER A 1204 56.36 -25.12 43.63
CA SER A 1204 56.19 -25.98 42.45
C SER A 1204 57.30 -25.82 41.39
N GLY A 1205 58.18 -24.85 41.60
CA GLY A 1205 59.37 -24.56 40.79
C GLY A 1205 59.05 -23.86 39.48
N LEU A 1206 59.49 -24.46 38.37
CA LEU A 1206 59.23 -23.94 37.01
C LEU A 1206 58.43 -24.97 36.22
N SER A 1207 57.31 -24.53 35.65
CA SER A 1207 56.56 -25.29 34.67
C SER A 1207 56.61 -24.58 33.32
N ILE A 1208 56.71 -25.36 32.23
CA ILE A 1208 56.68 -24.85 30.86
C ILE A 1208 55.65 -25.62 30.01
N ASP A 1209 55.01 -24.89 29.11
CA ASP A 1209 54.03 -25.41 28.17
C ASP A 1209 54.06 -24.62 26.84
N ASP A 1210 53.35 -25.10 25.81
CA ASP A 1210 53.18 -24.45 24.50
C ASP A 1210 54.48 -23.87 23.90
N VAL A 1211 55.47 -24.72 23.64
CA VAL A 1211 56.78 -24.27 23.13
C VAL A 1211 56.75 -24.13 21.62
N SER A 1212 57.02 -22.94 21.11
CA SER A 1212 57.06 -22.63 19.68
C SER A 1212 58.31 -21.85 19.27
N VAL A 1213 58.83 -22.11 18.07
CA VAL A 1213 59.89 -21.33 17.42
C VAL A 1213 59.39 -20.85 16.08
N SER A 1214 59.24 -19.54 15.93
CA SER A 1214 58.75 -18.92 14.69
C SER A 1214 59.89 -18.19 13.99
N ALA A 1215 59.85 -18.17 12.65
CA ALA A 1215 60.73 -17.31 11.86
C ALA A 1215 60.20 -15.87 11.92
N ASN A 1216 61.11 -14.89 12.02
CA ASN A 1216 60.79 -13.46 12.02
C ASN A 1216 60.86 -12.85 10.63
#